data_AF-A0A7H8KFH7-F1
#
_entry.id   AF-A0A7H8KFH7-F1
#
_cell.length_a   1.000
_cell.length_b   1.000
_cell.length_c   1.000
_cell.angle_alpha   90.00
_cell.angle_beta   90.00
_cell.angle_gamma   90.00
#
_symmetry.space_group_name_H-M   'P 1'
#
loop_
_entity.id
_entity.type
_entity.pdbx_description
1 polymer ?
#
loop_
_entity_poly.entity_id
_entity_poly.type
_entity_poly.pdbx_seq_one_letter_code
_entity_poly.pdbx_strand_id
1 'polypeptide(L)'
;MVPTILNTFATGQTPGTAVSAASSGNGSAGTPFDAVSVGAGNTLTIAPGGGANVTVGVSAGQPAYVEWTTALVPSGTSATLYASIGLDFASAPATGLAILRGMSGSAQRWRVELTSGRLIQVRNKDNNTVGSPSAALATNTHHRIEVAAAGHDSAGAIEVRIFAGNGTSPVETLGPFTAQVLGGPVASIRYIVGASASPGTATTMHIRYVGASTTAWLGPAVPTPTVGHVWVGAVTHDSTLVSYGTSHIGSARLVVSTSEALSSPVYSSAVSPDSDGFVKLTRGSLAVDTPYYFGIEADGVLLEAGRGSFRTDPTPGSPASFSVAFGSCQQTNSNAETFSKIANRVGPYGKARRMLHEGDLHYRDFGAGTTAADVVAQYKTSLSTANMMQLLSTVPTAYVWDNHDWGGTDSNAAAPAGPVLAAAYRQVVPHYPLATAGAVAIHQSWAIGRVRFIALDTRSQRSDRTLTESSSKTMLGSEQKAWFRAQLQQPEPLKIVMSGIYWRRDAVNGDRWGSYQTEWAEIRDWVAAQGAAIGKVLVVSGDRHALYADDGTGGTGGGTYWPNVGGAAFDQGSSQPYETWTHGYYYGVHQANLRAYGWLDIEDSGASITVAYSGITSADDVVRVSMTVEVPAAAALPARWGIHLR
;
A
#
# COMPACT_ATOMS: atom_id res chain seq x y z
N MET A 1 18.28 34.55 3.27
CA MET A 1 18.43 33.57 2.18
C MET A 1 17.03 33.29 1.66
N VAL A 2 16.73 33.67 0.41
CA VAL A 2 15.41 33.37 -0.18
C VAL A 2 15.47 31.96 -0.76
N PRO A 3 14.45 31.10 -0.55
CA PRO A 3 14.57 29.67 -0.80
C PRO A 3 14.50 29.33 -2.28
N THR A 4 15.06 28.18 -2.65
CA THR A 4 14.60 27.44 -3.83
C THR A 4 13.15 27.02 -3.58
N ILE A 5 12.25 27.34 -4.50
CA ILE A 5 10.86 26.91 -4.45
C ILE A 5 10.57 25.97 -5.62
N LEU A 6 9.85 24.89 -5.34
CA LEU A 6 9.51 23.84 -6.28
C LEU A 6 8.07 23.40 -6.04
N ASN A 7 7.33 23.14 -7.12
CA ASN A 7 6.00 22.56 -7.06
C ASN A 7 5.87 21.49 -8.16
N THR A 8 5.64 20.26 -7.72
CA THR A 8 5.47 19.07 -8.58
C THR A 8 4.01 18.74 -8.86
N PHE A 9 3.08 19.52 -8.30
CA PHE A 9 1.64 19.27 -8.32
C PHE A 9 1.23 17.87 -7.81
N ALA A 10 2.18 17.11 -7.21
CA ALA A 10 2.00 15.75 -6.69
C ALA A 10 1.28 15.76 -5.33
N THR A 11 0.18 16.51 -5.28
CA THR A 11 -0.69 16.58 -4.12
C THR A 11 -1.63 15.38 -4.15
N GLY A 12 -1.98 14.82 -2.98
CA GLY A 12 -2.96 13.72 -2.84
C GLY A 12 -4.40 14.10 -3.25
N GLN A 13 -4.56 15.09 -4.13
CA GLN A 13 -5.84 15.51 -4.70
C GLN A 13 -6.25 14.59 -5.83
N THR A 14 -7.56 14.41 -5.99
CA THR A 14 -8.12 13.59 -7.06
C THR A 14 -7.76 14.18 -8.43
N PRO A 15 -7.33 13.36 -9.41
CA PRO A 15 -7.12 13.81 -10.78
C PRO A 15 -8.35 14.54 -11.34
N GLY A 16 -8.12 15.63 -12.08
CA GLY A 16 -9.16 16.51 -12.61
C GLY A 16 -9.54 17.68 -11.70
N THR A 17 -9.07 17.70 -10.45
CA THR A 17 -9.29 18.84 -9.53
C THR A 17 -8.65 20.11 -10.08
N ALA A 18 -9.35 21.26 -10.00
CA ALA A 18 -8.80 22.54 -10.42
C ALA A 18 -7.65 22.99 -9.48
N VAL A 19 -6.54 23.44 -10.08
CA VAL A 19 -5.44 24.01 -9.29
C VAL A 19 -5.86 25.39 -8.78
N SER A 20 -5.63 25.65 -7.50
CA SER A 20 -5.86 26.96 -6.87
C SER A 20 -4.68 27.35 -5.99
N ALA A 21 -4.56 28.64 -5.65
CA ALA A 21 -3.51 29.11 -4.73
C ALA A 21 -3.58 28.34 -3.39
N ALA A 22 -4.78 28.16 -2.85
CA ALA A 22 -5.03 27.47 -1.58
C ALA A 22 -4.73 25.96 -1.62
N SER A 23 -4.84 25.32 -2.78
CA SER A 23 -4.70 23.86 -2.92
C SER A 23 -3.36 23.44 -3.52
N SER A 24 -2.58 24.36 -4.08
CA SER A 24 -1.35 24.03 -4.81
C SER A 24 -0.18 23.50 -3.97
N GLY A 25 -0.20 23.62 -2.64
CA GLY A 25 0.90 23.14 -1.77
C GLY A 25 0.47 22.44 -0.47
N ASN A 26 -0.81 22.07 -0.32
CA ASN A 26 -1.26 21.27 0.83
C ASN A 26 -0.97 19.78 0.55
N GLY A 27 0.05 19.23 1.22
CA GLY A 27 0.36 17.79 1.18
C GLY A 27 1.73 17.48 0.56
N SER A 28 2.74 17.42 1.42
CA SER A 28 3.98 16.61 1.31
C SER A 28 5.02 16.86 0.20
N ALA A 29 4.88 17.81 -0.74
CA ALA A 29 5.87 17.89 -1.84
C ALA A 29 6.19 19.25 -2.50
N GLY A 30 5.43 20.34 -2.26
CA GLY A 30 5.61 21.58 -3.04
C GLY A 30 5.23 22.88 -2.35
N THR A 31 5.84 23.98 -2.80
CA THR A 31 5.55 25.34 -2.33
C THR A 31 4.25 25.86 -2.97
N PRO A 32 3.24 26.31 -2.19
CA PRO A 32 2.02 26.90 -2.74
C PRO A 32 2.30 28.10 -3.66
N PHE A 33 1.47 28.31 -4.67
CA PHE A 33 1.49 29.52 -5.49
C PHE A 33 0.84 30.70 -4.76
N ASP A 34 1.39 31.89 -4.97
CA ASP A 34 0.79 33.13 -4.45
C ASP A 34 -0.50 33.49 -5.21
N ALA A 35 -0.54 33.17 -6.51
CA ALA A 35 -1.71 33.39 -7.35
C ALA A 35 -1.87 32.28 -8.39
N VAL A 36 -3.14 31.97 -8.67
CA VAL A 36 -3.55 31.11 -9.78
C VAL A 36 -4.66 31.82 -10.54
N SER A 37 -4.50 31.95 -11.86
CA SER A 37 -5.47 32.60 -12.74
C SER A 37 -5.82 31.64 -13.86
N VAL A 38 -7.11 31.40 -14.08
CA VAL A 38 -7.60 30.57 -15.19
C VAL A 38 -8.60 31.39 -15.99
N GLY A 39 -8.15 31.93 -17.13
CA GLY A 39 -9.01 32.68 -18.04
C GLY A 39 -10.14 31.84 -18.64
N ALA A 40 -11.23 32.51 -19.05
CA ALA A 40 -12.38 31.85 -19.66
C ALA A 40 -11.98 30.99 -20.88
N GLY A 41 -12.45 29.74 -20.90
CA GLY A 41 -12.14 28.77 -21.96
C GLY A 41 -10.83 27.99 -21.77
N ASN A 42 -10.07 28.25 -20.71
CA ASN A 42 -8.88 27.49 -20.34
C ASN A 42 -9.15 26.56 -19.14
N THR A 43 -8.29 25.56 -18.97
CA THR A 43 -8.28 24.71 -17.77
C THR A 43 -6.87 24.57 -17.22
N LEU A 44 -6.80 24.41 -15.89
CA LEU A 44 -5.59 24.04 -15.16
C LEU A 44 -6.01 23.06 -14.06
N THR A 45 -5.73 21.77 -14.26
CA THR A 45 -6.21 20.69 -13.39
C THR A 45 -5.11 19.71 -13.01
N ILE A 46 -5.26 19.04 -11.87
CA ILE A 46 -4.34 17.99 -11.42
C ILE A 46 -4.38 16.81 -12.40
N ALA A 47 -3.21 16.35 -12.82
CA ALA A 47 -3.10 15.24 -13.75
C ALA A 47 -3.05 13.87 -13.01
N PRO A 48 -3.51 12.78 -13.64
CA PRO A 48 -3.34 11.43 -13.11
C PRO A 48 -1.85 11.11 -12.92
N GLY A 49 -1.47 10.66 -11.72
CA GLY A 49 -0.07 10.30 -11.40
C GLY A 49 0.86 11.46 -11.03
N GLY A 50 0.31 12.67 -10.79
CA GLY A 50 1.07 13.88 -10.46
C GLY A 50 1.20 14.85 -11.63
N GLY A 51 1.68 16.07 -11.38
CA GLY A 51 1.69 17.13 -12.39
C GLY A 51 0.34 17.84 -12.58
N ALA A 52 0.26 18.73 -13.57
CA ALA A 52 -0.94 19.46 -13.94
C ALA A 52 -1.16 19.42 -15.46
N ASN A 53 -2.41 19.19 -15.86
CA ASN A 53 -2.85 19.36 -17.24
C ASN A 53 -3.32 20.79 -17.44
N VAL A 54 -2.81 21.40 -18.51
CA VAL A 54 -3.20 22.74 -18.95
C VAL A 54 -3.83 22.60 -20.31
N THR A 55 -5.05 23.09 -20.47
CA THR A 55 -5.65 23.29 -21.79
C THR A 55 -5.84 24.78 -22.03
N VAL A 56 -5.21 25.29 -23.09
CA VAL A 56 -5.42 26.66 -23.57
C VAL A 56 -6.43 26.62 -24.71
N GLY A 57 -7.59 27.25 -24.51
CA GLY A 57 -8.74 27.19 -25.40
C GLY A 57 -8.69 28.17 -26.58
N VAL A 58 -9.58 27.93 -27.55
CA VAL A 58 -9.62 28.59 -28.88
C VAL A 58 -10.12 30.04 -28.89
N SER A 59 -10.59 30.56 -27.75
CA SER A 59 -11.24 31.89 -27.62
C SER A 59 -10.70 32.72 -26.45
N ALA A 60 -9.56 32.32 -25.88
CA ALA A 60 -9.10 32.85 -24.61
C ALA A 60 -8.45 34.24 -24.74
N GLY A 61 -9.17 35.27 -24.27
CA GLY A 61 -8.61 36.62 -24.09
C GLY A 61 -7.77 36.78 -22.82
N GLN A 62 -7.74 35.78 -21.93
CA GLN A 62 -7.04 35.83 -20.65
C GLN A 62 -6.16 34.58 -20.44
N PRO A 63 -4.93 34.70 -19.91
CA PRO A 63 -4.03 33.58 -19.69
C PRO A 63 -4.51 32.63 -18.58
N ALA A 64 -4.21 31.34 -18.71
CA ALA A 64 -4.21 30.41 -17.58
C ALA A 64 -2.78 30.26 -17.07
N TYR A 65 -2.47 30.71 -15.86
CA TYR A 65 -1.12 30.73 -15.27
C TYR A 65 -1.12 30.54 -13.76
N VAL A 66 0.06 30.16 -13.25
CA VAL A 66 0.40 30.16 -11.82
C VAL A 66 1.57 31.12 -11.58
N GLU A 67 1.60 31.77 -10.42
CA GLU A 67 2.58 32.81 -10.11
C GLU A 67 3.13 32.70 -8.68
N TRP A 68 4.44 32.91 -8.55
CA TRP A 68 5.11 33.18 -7.28
C TRP A 68 5.62 34.62 -7.27
N THR A 69 5.23 35.37 -6.24
CA THR A 69 5.54 36.77 -6.00
C THR A 69 6.21 36.95 -4.63
N THR A 70 5.61 36.45 -3.56
CA THR A 70 6.03 36.74 -2.17
C THR A 70 7.26 35.93 -1.76
N ALA A 71 7.41 34.73 -2.34
CA ALA A 71 8.44 33.76 -1.96
C ALA A 71 9.75 33.88 -2.75
N LEU A 72 9.81 34.66 -3.84
CA LEU A 72 10.95 34.65 -4.77
C LEU A 72 11.93 35.81 -4.64
N VAL A 73 11.48 37.03 -4.34
CA VAL A 73 12.34 38.21 -4.47
C VAL A 73 11.99 39.27 -3.42
N PRO A 74 12.96 39.75 -2.62
CA PRO A 74 12.80 41.00 -1.89
C PRO A 74 12.76 42.13 -2.93
N SER A 75 11.72 42.98 -2.92
CA SER A 75 11.54 44.05 -3.89
C SER A 75 12.84 44.85 -4.14
N GLY A 76 13.29 44.94 -5.39
CA GLY A 76 14.41 45.81 -5.80
C GLY A 76 15.80 45.15 -5.90
N THR A 77 15.95 43.84 -5.69
CA THR A 77 17.27 43.18 -5.81
C THR A 77 17.67 42.85 -7.25
N SER A 78 18.96 42.98 -7.57
CA SER A 78 19.55 42.67 -8.89
C SER A 78 20.05 41.23 -9.06
N ALA A 79 19.52 40.30 -8.27
CA ALA A 79 20.01 38.92 -8.24
C ALA A 79 19.60 38.14 -9.50
N THR A 80 20.44 37.20 -9.91
CA THR A 80 20.09 36.25 -10.98
C THR A 80 18.91 35.41 -10.53
N LEU A 81 17.89 35.34 -11.38
CA LEU A 81 16.74 34.49 -11.17
C LEU A 81 16.83 33.26 -12.06
N TYR A 82 16.73 32.10 -11.44
CA TYR A 82 16.67 30.80 -12.08
C TYR A 82 15.23 30.30 -12.05
N ALA A 83 14.73 29.81 -13.17
CA ALA A 83 13.40 29.23 -13.31
C ALA A 83 13.47 27.91 -14.07
N SER A 84 12.60 26.95 -13.75
CA SER A 84 12.54 25.64 -14.37
C SER A 84 11.09 25.22 -14.60
N ILE A 85 10.82 24.59 -15.73
CA ILE A 85 9.56 23.91 -16.05
C ILE A 85 9.86 22.54 -16.64
N GLY A 86 9.14 21.52 -16.16
CA GLY A 86 9.08 20.21 -16.77
C GLY A 86 7.77 20.05 -17.54
N LEU A 87 7.82 19.76 -18.84
CA LEU A 87 6.62 19.69 -19.68
C LEU A 87 6.69 18.58 -20.73
N ASP A 88 5.52 18.06 -21.09
CA ASP A 88 5.30 17.27 -22.29
C ASP A 88 4.02 17.73 -23.01
N PHE A 89 3.97 17.48 -24.32
CA PHE A 89 2.87 17.91 -25.17
C PHE A 89 2.70 16.94 -26.35
N ALA A 90 1.45 16.63 -26.69
CA ALA A 90 1.12 15.69 -27.75
C ALA A 90 1.17 16.33 -29.15
N SER A 91 0.87 17.63 -29.22
CA SER A 91 0.85 18.42 -30.45
C SER A 91 1.46 19.80 -30.20
N ALA A 92 2.04 20.39 -31.25
CA ALA A 92 2.55 21.75 -31.20
C ALA A 92 1.40 22.73 -30.96
N PRO A 93 1.63 23.84 -30.25
CA PRO A 93 0.62 24.87 -30.11
C PRO A 93 0.33 25.53 -31.47
N ALA A 94 -0.92 25.92 -31.72
CA ALA A 94 -1.32 26.54 -32.98
C ALA A 94 -0.60 27.88 -33.24
N THR A 95 -0.34 28.63 -32.17
CA THR A 95 0.47 29.85 -32.13
C THR A 95 1.51 29.72 -31.02
N GLY A 96 2.57 30.55 -31.04
CA GLY A 96 3.56 30.54 -29.97
C GLY A 96 2.94 30.68 -28.58
N LEU A 97 3.29 29.78 -27.67
CA LEU A 97 2.76 29.71 -26.32
C LEU A 97 3.85 30.06 -25.31
N ALA A 98 3.62 31.06 -24.47
CA ALA A 98 4.58 31.40 -23.43
C ALA A 98 4.51 30.35 -22.31
N ILE A 99 5.65 29.75 -21.99
CA ILE A 99 5.75 28.71 -20.96
C ILE A 99 6.39 29.24 -19.68
N LEU A 100 7.24 30.27 -19.77
CA LEU A 100 7.74 31.04 -18.62
C LEU A 100 7.83 32.54 -18.95
N ARG A 101 7.54 33.38 -17.95
CA ARG A 101 7.77 34.83 -18.01
C ARG A 101 8.34 35.34 -16.70
N GLY A 102 9.41 36.12 -16.80
CA GLY A 102 9.85 36.99 -15.71
C GLY A 102 9.05 38.29 -15.74
N MET A 103 8.45 38.65 -14.61
CA MET A 103 7.52 39.77 -14.49
C MET A 103 7.97 40.77 -13.43
N SER A 104 7.48 42.00 -13.55
CA SER A 104 7.57 43.06 -12.54
C SER A 104 6.22 43.74 -12.47
N GLY A 105 5.38 43.35 -11.51
CA GLY A 105 3.96 43.67 -11.56
C GLY A 105 3.32 43.08 -12.82
N SER A 106 2.65 43.89 -13.62
CA SER A 106 2.05 43.46 -14.90
C SER A 106 3.02 43.49 -16.10
N ALA A 107 4.23 44.02 -15.94
CA ALA A 107 5.20 44.19 -17.02
C ALA A 107 6.07 42.94 -17.23
N GLN A 108 6.19 42.47 -18.47
CA GLN A 108 7.12 41.41 -18.86
C GLN A 108 8.55 41.95 -18.96
N ARG A 109 9.49 41.20 -18.38
CA ARG A 109 10.94 41.46 -18.48
C ARG A 109 11.59 40.56 -19.53
N TRP A 110 11.16 39.31 -19.58
CA TRP A 110 11.56 38.32 -20.57
C TRP A 110 10.50 37.24 -20.69
N ARG A 111 10.55 36.47 -21.78
CA ARG A 111 9.63 35.37 -22.07
C ARG A 111 10.34 34.21 -22.75
N VAL A 112 10.01 33.00 -22.35
CA VAL A 112 10.32 31.78 -23.10
C VAL A 112 9.05 31.21 -23.68
N GLU A 113 9.08 30.93 -24.98
CA GLU A 113 7.93 30.56 -25.81
C GLU A 113 8.18 29.23 -26.53
N LEU A 114 7.19 28.33 -26.48
CA LEU A 114 7.12 27.16 -27.34
C LEU A 114 6.37 27.54 -28.62
N THR A 115 7.05 27.51 -29.75
CA THR A 115 6.48 27.91 -31.05
C THR A 115 5.64 26.79 -31.68
N SER A 116 4.88 27.12 -32.73
CA SER A 116 4.17 26.12 -33.55
C SER A 116 5.11 25.16 -34.30
N GLY A 117 6.38 25.56 -34.48
CA GLY A 117 7.45 24.69 -34.98
C GLY A 117 8.04 23.75 -33.92
N ARG A 118 7.50 23.73 -32.70
CA ARG A 118 8.03 23.01 -31.52
C ARG A 118 9.39 23.51 -31.04
N LEU A 119 9.76 24.73 -31.41
CA LEU A 119 11.02 25.35 -31.01
C LEU A 119 10.84 26.15 -29.72
N ILE A 120 11.88 26.19 -28.89
CA ILE A 120 12.01 27.12 -27.78
C ILE A 120 12.62 28.41 -28.29
N GLN A 121 11.93 29.51 -28.01
CA GLN A 121 12.29 30.86 -28.42
C GLN A 121 12.32 31.79 -27.23
N VAL A 122 13.40 32.56 -27.11
CA VAL A 122 13.58 33.54 -26.03
C VAL A 122 13.23 34.93 -26.55
N ARG A 123 12.48 35.71 -25.77
CA ARG A 123 12.13 37.09 -26.07
C ARG A 123 12.46 38.01 -24.90
N ASN A 124 12.91 39.22 -25.21
CA ASN A 124 13.15 40.26 -24.22
C ASN A 124 11.86 41.03 -23.87
N LYS A 125 11.99 42.13 -23.10
CA LYS A 125 10.85 42.96 -22.67
C LYS A 125 10.03 43.51 -23.83
N ASP A 126 10.69 43.80 -24.95
CA ASP A 126 10.10 44.42 -26.15
C ASP A 126 9.52 43.36 -27.11
N ASN A 127 9.45 42.09 -26.70
CA ASN A 127 9.03 40.94 -27.49
C ASN A 127 9.93 40.60 -28.70
N ASN A 128 11.10 41.22 -28.78
CA ASN A 128 12.09 40.87 -29.80
C ASN A 128 12.68 39.51 -29.49
N THR A 129 12.85 38.68 -30.53
CA THR A 129 13.54 37.40 -30.44
C THR A 129 15.01 37.64 -30.08
N VAL A 130 15.47 36.93 -29.07
CA VAL A 130 16.86 37.01 -28.60
C VAL A 130 17.55 35.70 -28.98
N GLY A 131 18.40 35.76 -30.01
CA GLY A 131 19.15 34.61 -30.53
C GLY A 131 18.38 33.70 -31.48
N SER A 132 19.06 32.64 -31.94
CA SER A 132 18.46 31.60 -32.77
C SER A 132 17.55 30.69 -31.92
N PRO A 133 16.40 30.25 -32.44
CA PRO A 133 15.53 29.30 -31.75
C PRO A 133 16.17 27.90 -31.66
N SER A 134 15.68 27.09 -30.73
CA SER A 134 16.20 25.74 -30.48
C SER A 134 15.95 24.77 -31.64
N ALA A 135 16.50 23.55 -31.53
CA ALA A 135 15.98 22.41 -32.28
C ALA A 135 14.52 22.10 -31.89
N ALA A 136 13.76 21.48 -32.81
CA ALA A 136 12.37 21.12 -32.57
C ALA A 136 12.26 20.05 -31.48
N LEU A 137 11.52 20.35 -30.42
CA LEU A 137 11.25 19.40 -29.33
C LEU A 137 10.36 18.24 -29.81
N ALA A 138 10.67 17.03 -29.37
CA ALA A 138 9.86 15.85 -29.64
C ALA A 138 8.50 15.92 -28.91
N THR A 139 7.42 15.50 -29.57
CA THR A 139 6.11 15.35 -28.93
C THR A 139 6.07 14.10 -28.05
N ASN A 140 5.10 14.04 -27.13
CA ASN A 140 4.87 12.91 -26.20
C ASN A 140 6.12 12.50 -25.41
N THR A 141 7.04 13.45 -25.19
CA THR A 141 8.30 13.24 -24.50
C THR A 141 8.46 14.34 -23.47
N HIS A 142 8.98 13.99 -22.28
CA HIS A 142 9.28 14.94 -21.22
C HIS A 142 10.50 15.79 -21.58
N HIS A 143 10.35 17.11 -21.48
CA HIS A 143 11.42 18.09 -21.64
C HIS A 143 11.51 18.95 -20.38
N ARG A 144 12.74 19.24 -19.95
CA ARG A 144 12.99 20.24 -18.91
C ARG A 144 13.63 21.46 -19.55
N ILE A 145 13.06 22.63 -19.25
CA ILE A 145 13.55 23.92 -19.73
C ILE A 145 13.88 24.77 -18.52
N GLU A 146 15.13 25.19 -18.43
CA GLU A 146 15.61 26.06 -17.37
C GLU A 146 16.02 27.42 -17.95
N VAL A 147 15.79 28.49 -17.20
CA VAL A 147 16.13 29.86 -17.58
C VAL A 147 16.92 30.51 -16.46
N ALA A 148 18.02 31.18 -16.78
CA ALA A 148 18.69 32.13 -15.91
C ALA A 148 18.60 33.53 -16.51
N ALA A 149 18.10 34.48 -15.73
CA ALA A 149 18.05 35.89 -16.10
C ALA A 149 18.81 36.73 -15.07
N ALA A 150 19.91 37.35 -15.50
CA ALA A 150 20.84 38.10 -14.65
C ALA A 150 21.01 39.52 -15.17
N GLY A 151 21.11 40.52 -14.28
CA GLY A 151 21.18 41.93 -14.68
C GLY A 151 19.86 42.42 -15.29
N HIS A 152 19.46 43.66 -15.00
CA HIS A 152 18.08 44.08 -15.26
C HIS A 152 17.94 45.30 -16.18
N ASP A 153 19.02 46.04 -16.39
CA ASP A 153 19.05 47.20 -17.30
C ASP A 153 19.79 46.83 -18.58
N SER A 154 20.52 47.75 -19.21
CA SER A 154 21.27 47.49 -20.46
C SER A 154 22.35 46.41 -20.35
N ALA A 155 22.66 45.93 -19.14
CA ALA A 155 23.60 44.84 -18.87
C ALA A 155 22.93 43.46 -18.69
N GLY A 156 21.62 43.34 -18.93
CA GLY A 156 20.89 42.08 -18.72
C GLY A 156 21.39 40.94 -19.62
N ALA A 157 21.31 39.72 -19.09
CA ALA A 157 21.66 38.48 -19.75
C ALA A 157 20.57 37.43 -19.53
N ILE A 158 20.24 36.67 -20.58
CA ILE A 158 19.31 35.53 -20.50
C ILE A 158 20.02 34.29 -21.04
N GLU A 159 20.03 33.21 -20.27
CA GLU A 159 20.49 31.88 -20.69
C GLU A 159 19.33 30.89 -20.54
N VAL A 160 19.15 30.00 -21.52
CA VAL A 160 18.16 28.93 -21.49
C VAL A 160 18.82 27.59 -21.73
N ARG A 161 18.54 26.61 -20.89
CA ARG A 161 19.03 25.23 -21.00
C ARG A 161 17.87 24.29 -21.24
N ILE A 162 18.02 23.42 -22.23
CA ILE A 162 17.02 22.43 -22.63
C ILE A 162 17.59 21.05 -22.36
N PHE A 163 16.81 20.21 -21.69
CA PHE A 163 17.18 18.84 -21.34
C PHE A 163 16.14 17.86 -21.88
N ALA A 164 16.61 16.71 -22.35
CA ALA A 164 15.76 15.54 -22.55
C ALA A 164 15.41 14.94 -21.18
N GLY A 165 14.14 15.04 -20.79
CA GLY A 165 13.64 14.58 -19.51
C GLY A 165 14.37 15.15 -18.30
N ASN A 166 14.88 14.26 -17.45
CA ASN A 166 15.60 14.59 -16.22
C ASN A 166 17.13 14.48 -16.37
N GLY A 167 17.66 14.60 -17.59
CA GLY A 167 19.11 14.55 -17.83
C GLY A 167 19.90 15.53 -16.97
N THR A 168 21.13 15.14 -16.62
CA THR A 168 22.06 15.96 -15.82
C THR A 168 22.81 16.99 -16.66
N SER A 169 22.87 16.79 -17.98
CA SER A 169 23.48 17.72 -18.95
C SER A 169 22.45 18.18 -19.98
N PRO A 170 22.47 19.46 -20.38
CA PRO A 170 21.53 19.97 -21.38
C PRO A 170 21.82 19.33 -22.73
N VAL A 171 20.76 19.01 -23.48
CA VAL A 171 20.87 18.63 -24.89
C VAL A 171 21.11 19.87 -25.77
N GLU A 172 20.71 21.04 -25.28
CA GLU A 172 20.93 22.31 -25.96
C GLU A 172 21.01 23.47 -24.94
N THR A 173 21.88 24.44 -25.18
CA THR A 173 22.01 25.68 -24.39
C THR A 173 21.92 26.88 -25.33
N LEU A 174 21.02 27.80 -25.03
CA LEU A 174 20.79 29.04 -25.76
C LEU A 174 21.29 30.22 -24.93
N GLY A 175 22.22 31.01 -25.48
CA GLY A 175 22.85 32.13 -24.78
C GLY A 175 24.13 31.74 -24.01
N PRO A 176 24.59 32.56 -23.05
CA PRO A 176 23.90 33.74 -22.52
C PRO A 176 23.78 34.86 -23.55
N PHE A 177 22.57 35.36 -23.73
CA PHE A 177 22.29 36.52 -24.57
C PHE A 177 22.47 37.79 -23.75
N THR A 178 23.61 38.46 -23.90
CA THR A 178 23.97 39.66 -23.13
C THR A 178 23.36 40.94 -23.70
N ALA A 179 23.56 42.06 -22.98
CA ALA A 179 23.11 43.40 -23.34
C ALA A 179 21.59 43.54 -23.59
N GLN A 180 20.79 42.74 -22.90
CA GLN A 180 19.34 42.76 -22.98
C GLN A 180 18.77 43.79 -22.01
N VAL A 181 18.02 44.77 -22.53
CA VAL A 181 17.28 45.70 -21.68
C VAL A 181 16.05 44.99 -21.11
N LEU A 182 16.14 44.51 -19.87
CA LEU A 182 15.00 43.87 -19.19
C LEU A 182 14.06 44.91 -18.55
N GLY A 183 14.57 46.11 -18.26
CA GLY A 183 13.81 47.27 -17.81
C GLY A 183 13.49 47.29 -16.31
N GLY A 184 14.31 46.63 -15.49
CA GLY A 184 14.17 46.56 -14.04
C GLY A 184 14.06 45.13 -13.50
N PRO A 185 14.12 44.96 -12.16
CA PRO A 185 14.19 43.64 -11.53
C PRO A 185 12.98 42.78 -11.85
N VAL A 186 13.22 41.47 -11.93
CA VAL A 186 12.16 40.47 -12.01
C VAL A 186 11.66 40.26 -10.58
N ALA A 187 10.40 40.59 -10.32
CA ALA A 187 9.78 40.50 -8.99
C ALA A 187 8.90 39.25 -8.84
N SER A 188 8.45 38.65 -9.95
CA SER A 188 7.68 37.40 -9.94
C SER A 188 7.97 36.55 -11.17
N ILE A 189 7.68 35.26 -11.07
CA ILE A 189 7.70 34.34 -12.22
C ILE A 189 6.30 33.81 -12.44
N ARG A 190 5.88 33.88 -13.71
CA ARG A 190 4.66 33.24 -14.19
C ARG A 190 5.03 32.03 -15.03
N TYR A 191 4.48 30.88 -14.65
CA TYR A 191 4.55 29.66 -15.44
C TYR A 191 3.25 29.48 -16.18
N ILE A 192 3.36 28.93 -17.38
CA ILE A 192 2.22 28.57 -18.22
C ILE A 192 1.46 29.86 -18.52
N VAL A 193 1.86 30.65 -19.51
CA VAL A 193 1.16 31.91 -19.81
C VAL A 193 0.59 31.81 -21.21
N GLY A 194 -0.66 31.35 -21.30
CA GLY A 194 -1.43 31.42 -22.54
C GLY A 194 -1.56 32.86 -23.03
N ALA A 195 -0.83 33.26 -24.07
CA ALA A 195 -0.98 34.58 -24.68
C ALA A 195 -1.56 34.42 -26.09
N SER A 196 -2.82 34.85 -26.24
CA SER A 196 -3.53 35.14 -27.48
C SER A 196 -3.34 34.10 -28.60
N ALA A 197 -4.02 32.96 -28.49
CA ALA A 197 -4.31 32.18 -29.68
C ALA A 197 -5.32 32.97 -30.54
N SER A 198 -4.98 33.23 -31.81
CA SER A 198 -6.03 33.50 -32.80
C SER A 198 -7.05 32.35 -32.79
N PRO A 199 -8.32 32.58 -33.15
CA PRO A 199 -9.34 31.53 -33.18
C PRO A 199 -8.86 30.27 -33.91
N GLY A 200 -8.78 29.14 -33.20
CA GLY A 200 -8.21 27.89 -33.71
C GLY A 200 -7.78 26.94 -32.57
N THR A 201 -7.63 25.65 -32.88
CA THR A 201 -7.55 24.45 -32.02
C THR A 201 -6.91 24.60 -30.62
N ALA A 202 -7.55 24.01 -29.61
CA ALA A 202 -7.07 23.98 -28.24
C ALA A 202 -5.76 23.17 -28.13
N THR A 203 -4.83 23.65 -27.30
CA THR A 203 -3.57 22.93 -27.02
C THR A 203 -3.56 22.44 -25.59
N THR A 204 -3.25 21.16 -25.39
CA THR A 204 -3.06 20.57 -24.07
C THR A 204 -1.59 20.29 -23.82
N MET A 205 -1.09 20.77 -22.69
CA MET A 205 0.24 20.46 -22.18
C MET A 205 0.12 19.78 -20.82
N HIS A 206 1.00 18.82 -20.57
CA HIS A 206 1.15 18.23 -19.25
C HIS A 206 2.42 18.80 -18.61
N ILE A 207 2.25 19.41 -17.44
CA ILE A 207 3.31 20.05 -16.68
C ILE A 207 3.64 19.16 -15.50
N ARG A 208 4.87 18.65 -15.46
CA ARG A 208 5.32 17.75 -14.39
C ARG A 208 5.71 18.51 -13.14
N TYR A 209 6.31 19.67 -13.31
CA TYR A 209 6.72 20.55 -12.21
C TYR A 209 7.07 21.94 -12.72
N VAL A 210 7.10 22.89 -11.79
CA VAL A 210 7.65 24.22 -11.96
C VAL A 210 8.51 24.56 -10.75
N GLY A 211 9.54 25.38 -10.92
CA GLY A 211 10.40 25.78 -9.81
C GLY A 211 11.22 27.02 -10.10
N ALA A 212 11.62 27.74 -9.06
CA ALA A 212 12.47 28.91 -9.16
C ALA A 212 13.46 29.04 -7.99
N SER A 213 14.56 29.73 -8.24
CA SER A 213 15.64 29.95 -7.27
C SER A 213 16.35 31.26 -7.56
N THR A 214 16.92 31.88 -6.53
CA THR A 214 17.79 33.08 -6.66
C THR A 214 19.28 32.75 -6.48
N THR A 215 19.63 31.47 -6.28
CA THR A 215 20.98 31.06 -5.90
C THR A 215 21.66 30.18 -6.96
N ALA A 216 20.93 29.27 -7.59
CA ALA A 216 21.48 28.36 -8.60
C ALA A 216 20.40 27.78 -9.53
N TRP A 217 20.86 27.12 -10.59
CA TRP A 217 20.03 26.24 -11.42
C TRP A 217 19.37 25.15 -10.57
N LEU A 218 18.10 24.83 -10.88
CA LEU A 218 17.32 23.88 -10.08
C LEU A 218 17.67 22.40 -10.36
N GLY A 219 18.13 22.07 -11.57
CA GLY A 219 18.30 20.67 -11.99
C GLY A 219 16.95 19.98 -12.26
N PRO A 220 16.94 18.65 -12.51
CA PRO A 220 15.68 17.91 -12.58
C PRO A 220 14.94 18.08 -11.25
N ALA A 221 13.60 18.25 -11.29
CA ALA A 221 12.82 18.06 -10.07
C ALA A 221 13.18 16.67 -9.54
N VAL A 222 13.81 16.62 -8.38
CA VAL A 222 13.93 15.37 -7.62
C VAL A 222 12.48 14.95 -7.38
N PRO A 223 11.99 13.89 -8.03
CA PRO A 223 10.62 13.49 -7.82
C PRO A 223 10.47 13.20 -6.33
N THR A 224 9.44 13.75 -5.71
CA THR A 224 9.30 13.64 -4.26
C THR A 224 9.13 12.17 -3.89
N PRO A 225 9.86 11.67 -2.88
CA PRO A 225 9.58 10.40 -2.24
C PRO A 225 8.08 10.23 -1.95
N THR A 226 7.46 9.18 -2.49
CA THR A 226 6.06 8.88 -2.21
C THR A 226 5.89 7.47 -1.66
N VAL A 227 4.81 7.29 -0.89
CA VAL A 227 4.34 6.01 -0.37
C VAL A 227 2.97 5.73 -1.00
N GLY A 228 2.88 4.63 -1.75
CA GLY A 228 1.65 4.16 -2.38
C GLY A 228 0.87 3.16 -1.55
N HIS A 229 1.53 2.41 -0.66
CA HIS A 229 0.88 1.59 0.36
C HIS A 229 1.81 1.33 1.55
N VAL A 230 1.22 0.90 2.65
CA VAL A 230 1.90 0.52 3.90
C VAL A 230 1.22 -0.72 4.46
N TRP A 231 2.01 -1.70 4.90
CA TRP A 231 1.52 -2.92 5.51
C TRP A 231 2.41 -3.31 6.70
N VAL A 232 1.87 -3.17 7.91
CA VAL A 232 2.49 -3.68 9.14
C VAL A 232 2.14 -5.15 9.36
N GLY A 233 3.15 -5.96 9.65
CA GLY A 233 2.99 -7.40 9.86
C GLY A 233 4.18 -7.99 10.62
N ALA A 234 4.16 -9.31 10.77
CA ALA A 234 5.18 -10.08 11.48
C ALA A 234 5.62 -9.47 12.83
N VAL A 235 4.69 -8.82 13.54
CA VAL A 235 4.98 -8.26 14.87
C VAL A 235 5.26 -9.43 15.82
N THR A 236 6.24 -9.25 16.70
CA THR A 236 6.58 -10.19 17.78
C THR A 236 6.57 -9.44 19.12
N HIS A 237 7.01 -10.11 20.18
CA HIS A 237 7.20 -9.47 21.48
C HIS A 237 8.25 -8.35 21.46
N ASP A 238 9.16 -8.32 20.49
CA ASP A 238 10.28 -7.38 20.47
C ASP A 238 10.56 -6.80 19.08
N SER A 239 9.74 -7.10 18.07
CA SER A 239 10.00 -6.67 16.70
C SER A 239 8.74 -6.44 15.87
N THR A 240 8.93 -5.79 14.71
CA THR A 240 7.93 -5.64 13.66
C THR A 240 8.61 -5.65 12.29
N LEU A 241 7.82 -6.00 11.27
CA LEU A 241 8.15 -5.82 9.86
C LEU A 241 7.11 -4.90 9.22
N VAL A 242 7.56 -3.90 8.47
CA VAL A 242 6.67 -3.05 7.67
C VAL A 242 7.09 -3.12 6.21
N SER A 243 6.14 -3.45 5.35
CA SER A 243 6.28 -3.39 3.91
C SER A 243 5.70 -2.09 3.37
N TYR A 244 6.44 -1.43 2.48
CA TYR A 244 6.03 -0.21 1.81
C TYR A 244 6.11 -0.39 0.30
N GLY A 245 5.13 0.16 -0.41
CA GLY A 245 5.26 0.47 -1.83
C GLY A 245 5.64 1.92 -1.97
N THR A 246 6.74 2.17 -2.65
CA THR A 246 7.35 3.49 -2.72
C THR A 246 7.61 3.88 -4.17
N SER A 247 7.81 5.18 -4.40
CA SER A 247 8.35 5.68 -5.66
C SER A 247 9.31 6.80 -5.38
N HIS A 248 10.39 6.83 -6.16
CA HIS A 248 11.42 7.86 -6.08
C HIS A 248 12.18 7.90 -4.73
N ILE A 249 12.44 6.72 -4.17
CA ILE A 249 13.20 6.54 -2.93
C ILE A 249 14.45 5.71 -3.24
N GLY A 250 15.63 6.22 -2.89
CA GLY A 250 16.90 5.49 -3.02
C GLY A 250 17.24 4.64 -1.80
N SER A 251 16.84 5.12 -0.62
CA SER A 251 17.10 4.48 0.68
C SER A 251 15.98 4.79 1.67
N ALA A 252 15.57 3.78 2.44
CA ALA A 252 14.53 3.91 3.44
C ALA A 252 14.94 3.31 4.80
N ARG A 253 14.47 3.94 5.88
CA ARG A 253 14.55 3.42 7.26
C ARG A 253 13.15 3.44 7.89
N LEU A 254 12.82 2.39 8.62
CA LEU A 254 11.64 2.39 9.48
C LEU A 254 11.95 3.23 10.71
N VAL A 255 11.07 4.17 11.01
CA VAL A 255 11.12 5.04 12.18
C VAL A 255 10.06 4.54 13.15
N VAL A 256 10.44 4.21 14.38
CA VAL A 256 9.52 3.67 15.40
C VAL A 256 9.65 4.46 16.68
N SER A 257 8.53 4.86 17.29
CA SER A 257 8.50 5.59 18.57
C SER A 257 7.25 5.24 19.37
N THR A 258 7.29 5.38 20.69
CA THR A 258 6.08 5.32 21.55
C THR A 258 5.24 6.59 21.46
N SER A 259 5.73 7.63 20.76
CA SER A 259 5.03 8.89 20.50
C SER A 259 4.49 8.93 19.07
N GLU A 260 3.23 9.34 18.93
CA GLU A 260 2.56 9.54 17.63
C GLU A 260 3.25 10.58 16.75
N ALA A 261 3.88 11.58 17.38
CA ALA A 261 4.69 12.58 16.69
C ALA A 261 6.05 12.02 16.20
N LEU A 262 6.34 10.74 16.47
CA LEU A 262 7.62 10.09 16.20
C LEU A 262 8.82 10.79 16.86
N SER A 263 8.61 11.40 18.04
CA SER A 263 9.68 11.99 18.84
C SER A 263 10.55 10.91 19.50
N SER A 264 11.86 11.17 19.64
CA SER A 264 12.85 10.20 20.17
C SER A 264 12.75 8.80 19.53
N PRO A 265 12.73 8.70 18.19
CA PRO A 265 12.52 7.42 17.53
C PRO A 265 13.75 6.52 17.57
N VAL A 266 13.51 5.23 17.38
CA VAL A 266 14.52 4.25 17.00
C VAL A 266 14.37 3.92 15.51
N TYR A 267 15.49 3.74 14.83
CA TYR A 267 15.52 3.49 13.39
C TYR A 267 15.88 2.03 13.10
N SER A 268 15.33 1.48 12.00
CA SER A 268 15.92 0.30 11.37
C SER A 268 17.22 0.64 10.65
N SER A 269 17.93 -0.39 10.19
CA SER A 269 18.94 -0.24 9.14
C SER A 269 18.32 0.33 7.86
N ALA A 270 19.14 1.03 7.08
CA ALA A 270 18.75 1.53 5.77
C ALA A 270 18.65 0.39 4.74
N VAL A 271 17.58 0.39 3.95
CA VAL A 271 17.32 -0.57 2.88
C VAL A 271 16.89 0.18 1.63
N SER A 272 17.44 -0.18 0.48
CA SER A 272 16.96 0.35 -0.81
C SER A 272 15.72 -0.41 -1.26
N PRO A 273 14.69 0.28 -1.79
CA PRO A 273 13.58 -0.38 -2.46
C PRO A 273 14.07 -1.23 -3.64
N ASP A 274 13.33 -2.28 -3.96
CA ASP A 274 13.58 -3.09 -5.15
C ASP A 274 13.18 -2.36 -6.45
N SER A 275 13.37 -3.02 -7.59
CA SER A 275 13.05 -2.45 -8.91
C SER A 275 11.56 -2.14 -9.12
N ASP A 276 10.68 -2.77 -8.35
CA ASP A 276 9.24 -2.51 -8.37
C ASP A 276 8.83 -1.45 -7.33
N GLY A 277 9.77 -0.94 -6.54
CA GLY A 277 9.57 0.06 -5.51
C GLY A 277 9.08 -0.49 -4.18
N PHE A 278 9.10 -1.81 -3.95
CA PHE A 278 8.79 -2.36 -2.63
C PHE A 278 10.01 -2.33 -1.72
N VAL A 279 9.79 -2.06 -0.44
CA VAL A 279 10.82 -2.16 0.60
C VAL A 279 10.23 -2.76 1.87
N LYS A 280 10.94 -3.73 2.45
CA LYS A 280 10.60 -4.35 3.73
C LYS A 280 11.59 -3.91 4.79
N LEU A 281 11.09 -3.28 5.84
CA LEU A 281 11.89 -2.66 6.89
C LEU A 281 11.58 -3.31 8.23
N THR A 282 12.60 -3.90 8.86
CA THR A 282 12.48 -4.61 10.14
C THR A 282 13.04 -3.77 11.27
N ARG A 283 12.33 -3.71 12.39
CA ARG A 283 12.86 -3.15 13.65
C ARG A 283 12.67 -4.16 14.78
N GLY A 284 13.77 -4.64 15.37
CA GLY A 284 13.79 -5.50 16.56
C GLY A 284 14.20 -4.76 17.84
N SER A 285 14.44 -5.48 18.93
CA SER A 285 14.83 -4.92 20.22
C SER A 285 13.90 -3.80 20.73
N LEU A 286 12.60 -3.99 20.50
CA LEU A 286 11.54 -3.14 21.04
C LEU A 286 11.11 -3.66 22.42
N ALA A 287 10.49 -2.80 23.23
CA ALA A 287 9.95 -3.21 24.51
C ALA A 287 8.74 -4.14 24.29
N VAL A 288 8.59 -5.13 25.16
CA VAL A 288 7.49 -6.09 25.13
C VAL A 288 6.15 -5.43 25.46
N ASP A 289 5.07 -5.94 24.87
CA ASP A 289 3.70 -5.47 25.07
C ASP A 289 3.51 -3.94 25.08
N THR A 290 4.20 -3.23 24.19
CA THR A 290 4.32 -1.77 24.19
C THR A 290 3.70 -1.17 22.92
N PRO A 291 2.83 -0.15 23.03
CA PRO A 291 2.28 0.53 21.86
C PRO A 291 3.35 1.38 21.18
N TYR A 292 3.40 1.29 19.86
CA TYR A 292 4.32 2.03 19.02
C TYR A 292 3.58 2.65 17.83
N TYR A 293 4.10 3.80 17.41
CA TYR A 293 3.82 4.45 16.15
C TYR A 293 5.02 4.28 15.24
N PHE A 294 4.77 4.21 13.94
CA PHE A 294 5.83 4.08 12.97
C PHE A 294 5.62 4.99 11.76
N GLY A 295 6.69 5.23 11.03
CA GLY A 295 6.72 5.92 9.75
C GLY A 295 7.97 5.54 8.95
N ILE A 296 8.16 6.17 7.80
CA ILE A 296 9.28 5.91 6.91
C ILE A 296 10.13 7.17 6.75
N GLU A 297 11.44 7.03 6.98
CA GLU A 297 12.41 8.04 6.57
C GLU A 297 12.99 7.61 5.23
N ALA A 298 12.85 8.46 4.22
CA ALA A 298 13.29 8.23 2.85
C ALA A 298 14.35 9.25 2.47
N ASP A 299 15.54 8.76 2.10
CA ASP A 299 16.68 9.59 1.68
C ASP A 299 16.99 10.73 2.69
N GLY A 300 16.84 10.44 3.99
CA GLY A 300 17.08 11.38 5.09
C GLY A 300 15.89 12.26 5.47
N VAL A 301 14.72 12.10 4.83
CA VAL A 301 13.50 12.86 5.11
C VAL A 301 12.42 11.95 5.70
N LEU A 302 11.93 12.28 6.90
CA LEU A 302 10.76 11.62 7.48
C LEU A 302 9.50 12.02 6.71
N LEU A 303 8.79 11.04 6.15
CA LEU A 303 7.57 11.27 5.39
C LEU A 303 6.34 11.32 6.31
N GLU A 304 5.38 12.19 5.96
CA GLU A 304 4.06 12.22 6.60
C GLU A 304 3.19 11.03 6.17
N ALA A 305 3.32 10.60 4.91
CA ALA A 305 2.64 9.42 4.39
C ALA A 305 3.27 8.12 4.91
N GLY A 306 2.48 7.04 4.98
CA GLY A 306 2.97 5.73 5.41
C GLY A 306 3.17 5.60 6.93
N ARG A 307 2.56 6.49 7.72
CA ARG A 307 2.49 6.37 9.17
C ARG A 307 1.46 5.32 9.58
N GLY A 308 1.69 4.73 10.75
CA GLY A 308 0.79 3.73 11.33
C GLY A 308 1.11 3.44 12.79
N SER A 309 0.49 2.41 13.33
CA SER A 309 0.71 1.98 14.70
C SER A 309 0.64 0.47 14.85
N PHE A 310 1.29 -0.05 15.88
CA PHE A 310 1.17 -1.44 16.31
C PHE A 310 1.42 -1.53 17.82
N ARG A 311 1.22 -2.71 18.39
CA ARG A 311 1.68 -3.04 19.74
C ARG A 311 2.48 -4.32 19.67
N THR A 312 3.70 -4.31 20.20
CA THR A 312 4.48 -5.55 20.35
C THR A 312 3.70 -6.54 21.21
N ASP A 313 4.00 -7.82 21.05
CA ASP A 313 3.27 -8.87 21.77
C ASP A 313 3.77 -9.01 23.22
N PRO A 314 2.96 -9.59 24.12
CA PRO A 314 3.47 -10.19 25.35
C PRO A 314 4.49 -11.29 25.04
N THR A 315 5.39 -11.54 25.99
CA THR A 315 6.38 -12.63 25.87
C THR A 315 5.68 -13.97 25.61
N PRO A 316 6.15 -14.78 24.64
CA PRO A 316 5.60 -16.12 24.44
C PRO A 316 5.57 -16.93 25.74
N GLY A 317 4.43 -17.57 26.01
CA GLY A 317 4.15 -18.31 27.23
C GLY A 317 3.65 -17.48 28.42
N SER A 318 3.67 -16.14 28.38
CA SER A 318 3.12 -15.32 29.46
C SER A 318 1.60 -15.13 29.31
N PRO A 319 0.83 -15.12 30.43
CA PRO A 319 -0.59 -14.81 30.37
C PRO A 319 -0.86 -13.41 29.84
N ALA A 320 -1.80 -13.28 28.90
CA ALA A 320 -2.23 -11.99 28.37
C ALA A 320 -3.59 -12.09 27.67
N SER A 321 -4.48 -11.15 27.98
CA SER A 321 -5.75 -11.00 27.27
C SER A 321 -5.63 -10.04 26.09
N PHE A 322 -6.22 -10.40 24.96
CA PHE A 322 -6.17 -9.60 23.73
C PHE A 322 -7.27 -9.98 22.74
N SER A 323 -7.50 -9.13 21.74
CA SER A 323 -8.47 -9.40 20.67
C SER A 323 -7.78 -9.71 19.34
N VAL A 324 -8.43 -10.48 18.48
CA VAL A 324 -8.00 -10.83 17.11
C VAL A 324 -9.17 -10.66 16.14
N ALA A 325 -8.94 -10.02 15.00
CA ALA A 325 -9.88 -9.99 13.89
C ALA A 325 -9.48 -11.02 12.84
N PHE A 326 -10.46 -11.56 12.10
CA PHE A 326 -10.20 -12.50 11.02
C PHE A 326 -11.28 -12.49 9.94
N GLY A 327 -10.96 -13.04 8.78
CA GLY A 327 -11.89 -13.25 7.67
C GLY A 327 -11.17 -13.35 6.32
N SER A 328 -11.93 -13.34 5.24
CA SER A 328 -11.43 -13.51 3.87
C SER A 328 -12.43 -12.99 2.83
N CYS A 329 -12.14 -13.26 1.55
CA CYS A 329 -13.08 -13.12 0.44
C CYS A 329 -13.51 -11.67 0.23
N GLN A 330 -12.56 -10.87 -0.24
CA GLN A 330 -12.83 -9.49 -0.67
C GLN A 330 -12.86 -9.37 -2.20
N GLN A 331 -13.64 -8.43 -2.71
CA GLN A 331 -13.64 -8.13 -4.13
C GLN A 331 -12.25 -7.70 -4.62
N THR A 332 -11.97 -7.93 -5.91
CA THR A 332 -10.74 -7.46 -6.56
C THR A 332 -10.63 -5.94 -6.42
N ASN A 333 -9.54 -5.47 -5.82
CA ASN A 333 -9.28 -4.06 -5.52
C ASN A 333 -10.33 -3.44 -4.57
N SER A 334 -10.80 -4.21 -3.59
CA SER A 334 -11.82 -3.78 -2.64
C SER A 334 -11.42 -2.52 -1.86
N ASN A 335 -12.42 -1.67 -1.60
CA ASN A 335 -12.36 -0.57 -0.64
C ASN A 335 -13.50 -0.69 0.38
N ALA A 336 -13.85 -1.91 0.78
CA ALA A 336 -14.96 -2.16 1.69
C ALA A 336 -14.82 -1.41 3.02
N GLU A 337 -15.94 -0.89 3.53
CA GLU A 337 -16.03 -0.33 4.88
C GLU A 337 -15.65 -1.36 5.96
N THR A 338 -15.77 -2.66 5.67
CA THR A 338 -15.34 -3.73 6.57
C THR A 338 -13.89 -3.54 7.06
N PHE A 339 -12.97 -3.08 6.22
CA PHE A 339 -11.58 -2.88 6.62
C PHE A 339 -11.43 -1.72 7.63
N SER A 340 -12.13 -0.61 7.42
CA SER A 340 -12.11 0.51 8.37
C SER A 340 -12.88 0.19 9.65
N LYS A 341 -13.92 -0.64 9.59
CA LYS A 341 -14.60 -1.18 10.78
C LYS A 341 -13.66 -2.03 11.63
N ILE A 342 -12.91 -2.95 11.02
CA ILE A 342 -11.90 -3.75 11.72
C ILE A 342 -10.82 -2.84 12.34
N ALA A 343 -10.30 -1.88 11.57
CA ALA A 343 -9.23 -0.96 12.01
C ALA A 343 -9.61 -0.09 13.23
N ASN A 344 -10.90 0.23 13.35
CA ASN A 344 -11.42 1.13 14.38
C ASN A 344 -12.13 0.40 15.53
N ARG A 345 -12.43 -0.89 15.39
CA ARG A 345 -13.11 -1.65 16.44
C ARG A 345 -12.23 -1.74 17.69
N VAL A 346 -12.87 -1.52 18.83
CA VAL A 346 -12.30 -1.68 20.16
C VAL A 346 -13.15 -2.70 20.91
N GLY A 347 -12.57 -3.86 21.18
CA GLY A 347 -13.15 -4.89 22.05
C GLY A 347 -12.79 -4.68 23.53
N PRO A 348 -13.15 -5.61 24.41
CA PRO A 348 -12.79 -5.56 25.83
C PRO A 348 -11.28 -5.46 26.08
N TYR A 349 -10.46 -5.95 25.16
CA TYR A 349 -8.99 -5.93 25.26
C TYR A 349 -8.31 -4.94 24.31
N GLY A 350 -9.06 -3.93 23.85
CA GLY A 350 -8.56 -2.89 22.95
C GLY A 350 -8.78 -3.22 21.47
N LYS A 351 -7.93 -2.65 20.62
CA LYS A 351 -7.91 -2.98 19.18
C LYS A 351 -7.38 -4.40 18.97
N ALA A 352 -7.71 -4.98 17.81
CA ALA A 352 -7.17 -6.28 17.43
C ALA A 352 -5.63 -6.26 17.41
N ARG A 353 -5.01 -7.24 18.05
CA ARG A 353 -3.56 -7.48 17.98
C ARG A 353 -3.15 -7.96 16.60
N ARG A 354 -4.01 -8.77 15.98
CA ARG A 354 -3.80 -9.28 14.63
C ARG A 354 -5.08 -9.25 13.83
N MET A 355 -4.91 -9.01 12.55
CA MET A 355 -5.87 -9.38 11.52
C MET A 355 -5.37 -10.67 10.86
N LEU A 356 -6.22 -11.70 10.79
CA LEU A 356 -5.94 -12.95 10.08
C LEU A 356 -6.73 -12.94 8.77
N HIS A 357 -6.06 -12.65 7.66
CA HIS A 357 -6.65 -12.66 6.32
C HIS A 357 -6.48 -14.02 5.65
N GLU A 358 -7.55 -14.82 5.63
CA GLU A 358 -7.54 -16.24 5.25
C GLU A 358 -7.66 -16.45 3.73
N GLY A 359 -7.05 -15.58 2.92
CA GLY A 359 -7.09 -15.71 1.46
C GLY A 359 -8.25 -14.97 0.78
N ASP A 360 -8.30 -15.13 -0.54
CA ASP A 360 -9.11 -14.39 -1.48
C ASP A 360 -8.99 -12.87 -1.26
N LEU A 361 -7.74 -12.38 -1.24
CA LEU A 361 -7.41 -10.95 -1.27
C LEU A 361 -7.87 -10.32 -2.59
N HIS A 362 -7.99 -11.14 -3.64
CA HIS A 362 -8.55 -10.76 -4.93
C HIS A 362 -9.13 -11.96 -5.67
N TYR A 363 -9.94 -11.69 -6.70
CA TYR A 363 -10.54 -12.68 -7.60
C TYR A 363 -9.97 -12.55 -9.02
N ARG A 364 -8.63 -12.54 -9.14
CA ARG A 364 -7.94 -12.42 -10.43
C ARG A 364 -7.74 -13.75 -11.14
N ASP A 365 -7.70 -14.85 -10.38
CA ASP A 365 -7.57 -16.21 -10.91
C ASP A 365 -6.42 -16.34 -11.91
N PHE A 366 -5.23 -15.97 -11.47
CA PHE A 366 -4.04 -15.93 -12.30
C PHE A 366 -3.74 -17.29 -12.93
N GLY A 367 -3.51 -17.28 -14.25
CA GLY A 367 -3.34 -18.49 -15.06
C GLY A 367 -2.04 -18.50 -15.87
N ALA A 368 -2.00 -19.37 -16.88
CA ALA A 368 -0.86 -19.44 -17.80
C ALA A 368 -0.61 -18.10 -18.49
N GLY A 369 0.66 -17.69 -18.58
CA GLY A 369 1.07 -16.42 -19.17
C GLY A 369 1.07 -15.22 -18.20
N THR A 370 0.67 -15.41 -16.94
CA THR A 370 0.79 -14.38 -15.90
C THR A 370 2.24 -13.98 -15.70
N THR A 371 2.52 -12.68 -15.75
CA THR A 371 3.86 -12.12 -15.50
C THR A 371 4.01 -11.61 -14.08
N ALA A 372 5.25 -11.42 -13.62
CA ALA A 372 5.52 -10.80 -12.32
C ALA A 372 4.93 -9.38 -12.23
N ALA A 373 4.98 -8.62 -13.33
CA ALA A 373 4.42 -7.27 -13.40
C ALA A 373 2.90 -7.26 -13.17
N ASP A 374 2.17 -8.27 -13.68
CA ASP A 374 0.72 -8.38 -13.48
C ASP A 374 0.37 -8.58 -11.99
N VAL A 375 1.10 -9.48 -11.32
CA VAL A 375 0.90 -9.77 -9.89
C VAL A 375 1.30 -8.58 -9.03
N VAL A 376 2.42 -7.93 -9.33
CA VAL A 376 2.86 -6.70 -8.65
C VAL A 376 1.84 -5.57 -8.81
N ALA A 377 1.31 -5.37 -10.02
CA ALA A 377 0.27 -4.35 -10.26
C ALA A 377 -1.01 -4.65 -9.47
N GLN A 378 -1.37 -5.92 -9.33
CA GLN A 378 -2.50 -6.35 -8.51
C GLN A 378 -2.29 -6.03 -7.01
N TYR A 379 -1.12 -6.34 -6.46
CA TYR A 379 -0.78 -5.96 -5.08
C TYR A 379 -0.83 -4.45 -4.90
N LYS A 380 -0.17 -3.68 -5.78
CA LYS A 380 -0.16 -2.20 -5.70
C LYS A 380 -1.59 -1.63 -5.69
N THR A 381 -2.49 -2.18 -6.49
CA THR A 381 -3.88 -1.70 -6.56
C THR A 381 -4.70 -2.14 -5.33
N SER A 382 -4.58 -3.40 -4.91
CA SER A 382 -5.35 -3.93 -3.77
C SER A 382 -4.98 -3.27 -2.45
N LEU A 383 -3.70 -2.96 -2.27
CA LEU A 383 -3.16 -2.45 -1.01
C LEU A 383 -3.27 -0.92 -0.88
N SER A 384 -3.65 -0.19 -1.93
CA SER A 384 -3.65 1.28 -1.96
C SER A 384 -5.04 1.92 -1.83
N THR A 385 -6.10 1.14 -1.63
CA THR A 385 -7.43 1.70 -1.35
C THR A 385 -7.50 2.26 0.07
N ALA A 386 -8.31 3.31 0.29
CA ALA A 386 -8.28 4.06 1.55
C ALA A 386 -8.58 3.20 2.79
N ASN A 387 -9.64 2.37 2.72
CA ASN A 387 -10.04 1.50 3.84
C ASN A 387 -9.04 0.36 4.05
N MET A 388 -8.47 -0.20 2.98
CA MET A 388 -7.44 -1.24 3.09
C MET A 388 -6.14 -0.68 3.70
N MET A 389 -5.67 0.47 3.23
CA MET A 389 -4.50 1.14 3.80
C MET A 389 -4.70 1.48 5.29
N GLN A 390 -5.91 1.90 5.68
CA GLN A 390 -6.23 2.13 7.09
C GLN A 390 -6.08 0.84 7.92
N LEU A 391 -6.61 -0.29 7.45
CA LEU A 391 -6.43 -1.58 8.11
C LEU A 391 -4.95 -1.96 8.22
N LEU A 392 -4.24 -1.97 7.08
CA LEU A 392 -2.86 -2.45 6.99
C LEU A 392 -1.84 -1.55 7.70
N SER A 393 -2.19 -0.28 8.00
CA SER A 393 -1.34 0.63 8.78
C SER A 393 -1.63 0.62 10.28
N THR A 394 -2.75 0.04 10.73
CA THR A 394 -3.20 0.15 12.13
C THR A 394 -3.38 -1.19 12.83
N VAL A 395 -3.61 -2.27 12.08
CA VAL A 395 -3.75 -3.63 12.61
C VAL A 395 -2.74 -4.53 11.92
N PRO A 396 -1.74 -5.07 12.65
CA PRO A 396 -0.78 -5.98 12.06
C PRO A 396 -1.49 -7.18 11.42
N THR A 397 -1.29 -7.36 10.11
CA THR A 397 -2.09 -8.30 9.31
C THR A 397 -1.25 -9.47 8.83
N ALA A 398 -1.64 -10.68 9.21
CA ALA A 398 -1.10 -11.92 8.68
C ALA A 398 -2.01 -12.43 7.56
N TYR A 399 -1.42 -12.83 6.44
CA TYR A 399 -2.14 -13.24 5.23
C TYR A 399 -1.59 -14.57 4.71
N VAL A 400 -2.49 -15.48 4.34
CA VAL A 400 -2.21 -16.63 3.48
C VAL A 400 -3.18 -16.61 2.31
N TRP A 401 -2.81 -17.21 1.18
CA TRP A 401 -3.69 -17.31 0.02
C TRP A 401 -4.79 -18.36 0.20
N ASP A 402 -5.84 -18.22 -0.60
CA ASP A 402 -6.75 -19.30 -0.97
C ASP A 402 -6.83 -19.45 -2.51
N ASN A 403 -7.87 -20.10 -3.04
CA ASN A 403 -8.01 -20.43 -4.45
C ASN A 403 -7.85 -19.21 -5.35
N HIS A 404 -8.54 -18.11 -5.07
CA HIS A 404 -8.59 -16.99 -6.00
C HIS A 404 -7.32 -16.13 -6.02
N ASP A 405 -6.46 -16.30 -5.02
CA ASP A 405 -5.09 -15.77 -5.03
C ASP A 405 -4.12 -16.69 -5.78
N TRP A 406 -4.34 -18.02 -5.72
CA TRP A 406 -3.41 -19.03 -6.23
C TRP A 406 -3.61 -19.41 -7.71
N GLY A 407 -4.85 -19.46 -8.17
CA GLY A 407 -5.14 -19.81 -9.57
C GLY A 407 -6.61 -20.08 -9.90
N GLY A 408 -7.53 -19.64 -9.05
CA GLY A 408 -8.97 -19.85 -9.18
C GLY A 408 -9.47 -21.16 -8.57
N THR A 409 -10.76 -21.41 -8.77
CA THR A 409 -11.46 -22.61 -8.26
C THR A 409 -10.70 -23.88 -8.62
N ASP A 410 -10.61 -24.82 -7.69
CA ASP A 410 -9.92 -26.11 -7.86
C ASP A 410 -8.39 -26.03 -8.09
N SER A 411 -7.78 -24.84 -8.06
CA SER A 411 -6.33 -24.67 -8.25
C SER A 411 -5.50 -25.48 -7.24
N ASN A 412 -4.40 -26.07 -7.69
CA ASN A 412 -3.57 -26.98 -6.89
C ASN A 412 -2.07 -26.73 -7.14
N ALA A 413 -1.18 -27.64 -6.71
CA ALA A 413 0.26 -27.48 -6.89
C ALA A 413 0.72 -27.28 -8.34
N ALA A 414 -0.08 -27.69 -9.33
CA ALA A 414 0.19 -27.52 -10.76
C ALA A 414 -0.31 -26.17 -11.33
N ALA A 415 -0.79 -25.24 -10.50
CA ALA A 415 -1.25 -23.92 -10.95
C ALA A 415 -0.13 -23.18 -11.73
N PRO A 416 -0.36 -22.78 -13.00
CA PRO A 416 0.71 -22.23 -13.85
C PRO A 416 1.37 -20.96 -13.32
N ALA A 417 0.62 -20.11 -12.60
CA ALA A 417 1.12 -18.85 -12.05
C ALA A 417 1.82 -19.01 -10.69
N GLY A 418 1.77 -20.21 -10.08
CA GLY A 418 2.20 -20.46 -8.70
C GLY A 418 3.60 -19.94 -8.35
N PRO A 419 4.64 -20.22 -9.15
CA PRO A 419 6.00 -19.71 -8.88
C PRO A 419 6.09 -18.18 -8.83
N VAL A 420 5.38 -17.49 -9.73
CA VAL A 420 5.38 -16.01 -9.79
C VAL A 420 4.61 -15.42 -8.61
N LEU A 421 3.47 -16.03 -8.24
CA LEU A 421 2.67 -15.63 -7.08
C LEU A 421 3.46 -15.79 -5.78
N ALA A 422 4.17 -16.90 -5.61
CA ALA A 422 4.99 -17.16 -4.44
C ALA A 422 6.19 -16.20 -4.30
N ALA A 423 6.79 -15.80 -5.43
CA ALA A 423 7.83 -14.77 -5.46
C ALA A 423 7.27 -13.39 -5.07
N ALA A 424 6.13 -12.99 -5.64
CA ALA A 424 5.48 -11.73 -5.30
C ALA A 424 5.01 -11.68 -3.84
N TYR A 425 4.49 -12.78 -3.28
CA TYR A 425 4.17 -12.86 -1.85
C TYR A 425 5.39 -12.53 -0.99
N ARG A 426 6.54 -13.13 -1.28
CA ARG A 426 7.80 -12.91 -0.54
C ARG A 426 8.37 -11.51 -0.76
N GLN A 427 8.08 -10.87 -1.89
CA GLN A 427 8.44 -9.48 -2.17
C GLN A 427 7.59 -8.51 -1.34
N VAL A 428 6.27 -8.70 -1.34
CA VAL A 428 5.30 -7.70 -0.86
C VAL A 428 4.86 -7.90 0.59
N VAL A 429 4.61 -9.14 1.01
CA VAL A 429 3.91 -9.43 2.27
C VAL A 429 4.89 -9.40 3.46
N PRO A 430 4.57 -8.66 4.55
CA PRO A 430 5.33 -8.71 5.79
C PRO A 430 4.98 -9.97 6.60
N HIS A 431 5.51 -11.10 6.17
CA HIS A 431 5.23 -12.41 6.76
C HIS A 431 6.20 -12.77 7.91
N TYR A 432 5.76 -13.66 8.81
CA TYR A 432 6.66 -14.33 9.77
C TYR A 432 7.61 -15.27 9.02
N PRO A 433 8.68 -15.79 9.66
CA PRO A 433 9.55 -16.76 9.01
C PRO A 433 8.74 -17.93 8.40
N LEU A 434 8.86 -18.09 7.08
CA LEU A 434 8.24 -19.20 6.36
C LEU A 434 9.05 -20.46 6.65
N ALA A 435 8.37 -21.55 7.00
CA ALA A 435 9.04 -22.76 7.49
C ALA A 435 9.58 -23.68 6.40
N THR A 436 9.38 -23.32 5.13
CA THR A 436 9.66 -24.17 3.98
C THR A 436 11.10 -24.03 3.50
N ALA A 437 11.75 -25.15 3.18
CA ALA A 437 12.99 -25.13 2.39
C ALA A 437 12.72 -24.79 0.90
N GLY A 438 11.46 -24.90 0.46
CA GLY A 438 11.02 -24.58 -0.90
C GLY A 438 10.67 -23.11 -1.15
N ALA A 439 10.67 -22.72 -2.43
CA ALA A 439 10.38 -21.34 -2.86
C ALA A 439 8.88 -20.99 -2.92
N VAL A 440 7.98 -21.96 -2.67
CA VAL A 440 6.56 -21.81 -2.98
C VAL A 440 5.71 -21.63 -1.73
N ALA A 441 5.49 -22.69 -0.94
CA ALA A 441 4.54 -22.67 0.18
C ALA A 441 4.81 -21.54 1.20
N ILE A 442 3.75 -21.05 1.84
CA ILE A 442 3.79 -19.86 2.74
C ILE A 442 3.23 -20.13 4.13
N HIS A 443 3.14 -21.39 4.54
CA HIS A 443 2.72 -21.72 5.90
C HIS A 443 3.70 -21.14 6.93
N GLN A 444 3.14 -20.61 8.01
CA GLN A 444 3.88 -19.81 8.99
C GLN A 444 3.20 -19.90 10.36
N SER A 445 3.95 -19.57 11.41
CA SER A 445 3.42 -19.59 12.77
C SER A 445 4.06 -18.50 13.63
N TRP A 446 3.33 -18.08 14.66
CA TRP A 446 3.81 -17.16 15.69
C TRP A 446 3.08 -17.44 17.02
N ALA A 447 3.51 -16.79 18.10
CA ALA A 447 2.86 -16.89 19.39
C ALA A 447 2.59 -15.50 19.97
N ILE A 448 1.45 -15.34 20.63
CA ILE A 448 1.09 -14.16 21.42
C ILE A 448 0.74 -14.67 22.81
N GLY A 449 1.61 -14.42 23.79
CA GLY A 449 1.44 -14.98 25.13
C GLY A 449 1.33 -16.50 25.07
N ARG A 450 0.27 -17.06 25.66
CA ARG A 450 0.00 -18.51 25.72
C ARG A 450 -0.84 -19.04 24.55
N VAL A 451 -0.87 -18.33 23.41
CA VAL A 451 -1.61 -18.73 22.21
C VAL A 451 -0.67 -18.87 21.03
N ARG A 452 -0.67 -20.05 20.40
CA ARG A 452 0.03 -20.34 19.14
C ARG A 452 -0.92 -20.07 17.98
N PHE A 453 -0.46 -19.31 17.01
CA PHE A 453 -1.12 -19.15 15.72
C PHE A 453 -0.40 -19.98 14.66
N ILE A 454 -1.17 -20.68 13.84
CA ILE A 454 -0.68 -21.57 12.79
C ILE A 454 -1.45 -21.26 11.51
N ALA A 455 -0.80 -20.60 10.55
CA ALA A 455 -1.40 -20.32 9.25
C ALA A 455 -1.02 -21.42 8.25
N LEU A 456 -2.04 -22.06 7.68
CA LEU A 456 -1.89 -23.13 6.71
C LEU A 456 -1.96 -22.59 5.29
N ASP A 457 -1.10 -23.12 4.43
CA ASP A 457 -1.25 -23.07 2.98
C ASP A 457 -2.00 -24.33 2.53
N THR A 458 -3.19 -24.16 1.94
CA THR A 458 -4.05 -25.26 1.49
C THR A 458 -4.11 -25.37 -0.03
N ARG A 459 -3.18 -24.74 -0.76
CA ARG A 459 -3.20 -24.65 -2.23
C ARG A 459 -1.91 -25.10 -2.88
N SER A 460 -0.77 -24.59 -2.44
CA SER A 460 0.45 -24.67 -3.25
C SER A 460 1.11 -26.05 -3.28
N GLN A 461 0.81 -26.91 -2.30
CA GLN A 461 1.33 -28.27 -2.21
C GLN A 461 0.24 -29.33 -2.42
N ARG A 462 -1.01 -28.92 -2.64
CA ARG A 462 -2.11 -29.87 -2.73
C ARG A 462 -2.10 -30.63 -4.06
N SER A 463 -2.47 -31.89 -3.99
CA SER A 463 -2.73 -32.74 -5.16
C SER A 463 -4.02 -32.33 -5.87
N ASP A 464 -4.17 -32.72 -7.13
CA ASP A 464 -5.45 -32.63 -7.83
C ASP A 464 -6.52 -33.41 -7.07
N ARG A 465 -7.65 -32.75 -6.78
CA ARG A 465 -8.78 -33.30 -6.03
C ARG A 465 -9.43 -34.51 -6.70
N THR A 466 -9.29 -34.66 -8.01
CA THR A 466 -9.85 -35.76 -8.81
C THR A 466 -9.07 -37.06 -8.73
N LEU A 467 -7.84 -37.02 -8.21
CA LEU A 467 -7.03 -38.24 -8.04
C LEU A 467 -7.72 -39.22 -7.09
N THR A 468 -7.57 -40.51 -7.35
CA THR A 468 -8.00 -41.56 -6.42
C THR A 468 -7.33 -41.36 -5.06
N GLU A 469 -8.08 -41.57 -3.98
CA GLU A 469 -7.55 -41.54 -2.62
C GLU A 469 -6.38 -42.51 -2.45
N SER A 470 -5.29 -42.01 -1.89
CA SER A 470 -4.08 -42.76 -1.60
C SER A 470 -3.27 -42.04 -0.52
N SER A 471 -2.23 -42.69 0.02
CA SER A 471 -1.30 -42.07 0.96
C SER A 471 -0.46 -40.93 0.34
N SER A 472 -0.44 -40.81 -0.99
CA SER A 472 0.29 -39.74 -1.70
C SER A 472 -0.59 -38.56 -2.08
N LYS A 473 -1.92 -38.74 -2.19
CA LYS A 473 -2.86 -37.64 -2.44
C LYS A 473 -2.96 -36.79 -1.18
N THR A 474 -2.72 -35.48 -1.31
CA THR A 474 -2.51 -34.62 -0.14
C THR A 474 -3.09 -33.22 -0.30
N MET A 475 -3.59 -32.63 0.79
CA MET A 475 -3.97 -31.23 0.89
C MET A 475 -2.77 -30.36 1.23
N LEU A 476 -2.06 -30.70 2.31
CA LEU A 476 -0.99 -29.86 2.83
C LEU A 476 0.39 -30.20 2.25
N GLY A 477 0.58 -31.39 1.68
CA GLY A 477 1.91 -31.89 1.35
C GLY A 477 2.62 -32.49 2.57
N SER A 478 3.64 -33.33 2.33
CA SER A 478 4.35 -34.05 3.40
C SER A 478 5.14 -33.13 4.33
N GLU A 479 5.83 -32.12 3.77
CA GLU A 479 6.64 -31.15 4.53
C GLU A 479 5.75 -30.34 5.50
N GLN A 480 4.69 -29.71 4.99
CA GLN A 480 3.79 -28.93 5.82
C GLN A 480 3.01 -29.79 6.81
N LYS A 481 2.64 -31.03 6.47
CA LYS A 481 2.03 -31.97 7.45
C LYS A 481 2.95 -32.24 8.63
N ALA A 482 4.23 -32.54 8.37
CA ALA A 482 5.20 -32.79 9.42
C ALA A 482 5.42 -31.53 10.27
N TRP A 483 5.55 -30.37 9.61
CA TRP A 483 5.65 -29.08 10.28
C TRP A 483 4.41 -28.77 11.13
N PHE A 484 3.20 -29.01 10.62
CA PHE A 484 1.95 -28.74 11.31
C PHE A 484 1.84 -29.55 12.60
N ARG A 485 2.19 -30.84 12.55
CA ARG A 485 2.29 -31.70 13.74
C ARG A 485 3.26 -31.14 14.77
N ALA A 486 4.43 -30.66 14.34
CA ALA A 486 5.41 -30.03 15.23
C ALA A 486 4.90 -28.70 15.84
N GLN A 487 4.08 -27.94 15.10
CA GLN A 487 3.44 -26.73 15.64
C GLN A 487 2.34 -27.05 16.66
N LEU A 488 1.57 -28.11 16.44
CA LEU A 488 0.56 -28.57 17.41
C LEU A 488 1.19 -29.07 18.72
N GLN A 489 2.44 -29.52 18.70
CA GLN A 489 3.19 -29.95 19.88
C GLN A 489 3.87 -28.80 20.63
N GLN A 490 3.77 -27.55 20.15
CA GLN A 490 4.30 -26.38 20.85
C GLN A 490 3.56 -26.18 22.20
N PRO A 491 4.26 -25.60 23.21
CA PRO A 491 3.81 -25.64 24.60
C PRO A 491 2.59 -24.75 24.91
N GLU A 492 2.21 -23.84 24.00
CA GLU A 492 1.06 -22.96 24.20
C GLU A 492 -0.24 -23.79 24.36
N PRO A 493 -1.02 -23.62 25.44
CA PRO A 493 -2.21 -24.43 25.70
C PRO A 493 -3.33 -24.26 24.65
N LEU A 494 -3.35 -23.13 23.93
CA LEU A 494 -4.29 -22.86 22.85
C LEU A 494 -3.57 -22.72 21.51
N LYS A 495 -4.08 -23.41 20.49
CA LYS A 495 -3.68 -23.28 19.09
C LYS A 495 -4.85 -22.69 18.30
N ILE A 496 -4.61 -21.58 17.62
CA ILE A 496 -5.53 -21.01 16.62
C ILE A 496 -4.96 -21.34 15.24
N VAL A 497 -5.67 -22.20 14.51
CA VAL A 497 -5.33 -22.59 13.14
C VAL A 497 -6.08 -21.68 12.19
N MET A 498 -5.35 -20.99 11.33
CA MET A 498 -5.85 -20.13 10.26
C MET A 498 -5.78 -20.89 8.94
N SER A 499 -6.92 -21.05 8.26
CA SER A 499 -7.06 -21.84 7.04
C SER A 499 -7.96 -21.14 6.04
N GLY A 500 -7.58 -21.09 4.75
CA GLY A 500 -8.45 -20.50 3.72
C GLY A 500 -9.75 -21.26 3.56
N ILE A 501 -9.65 -22.58 3.48
CA ILE A 501 -10.82 -23.47 3.47
C ILE A 501 -11.28 -23.82 4.89
N TYR A 502 -12.59 -23.95 5.07
CA TYR A 502 -13.15 -24.33 6.37
C TYR A 502 -12.86 -25.77 6.77
N TRP A 503 -12.61 -25.98 8.06
CA TRP A 503 -12.17 -27.26 8.60
C TRP A 503 -13.31 -28.24 8.82
N ARG A 504 -13.79 -28.83 7.73
CA ARG A 504 -14.88 -29.78 7.76
C ARG A 504 -14.73 -30.84 6.66
N ARG A 505 -15.03 -32.10 6.97
CA ARG A 505 -15.27 -33.12 5.96
C ARG A 505 -16.59 -32.83 5.25
N ASP A 506 -16.50 -32.40 4.00
CA ASP A 506 -17.62 -32.07 3.13
C ASP A 506 -17.77 -33.09 1.99
N ALA A 507 -18.32 -32.68 0.85
CA ALA A 507 -18.60 -33.55 -0.28
C ALA A 507 -17.32 -34.10 -0.93
N VAL A 508 -17.37 -35.39 -1.30
CA VAL A 508 -16.33 -36.01 -2.11
C VAL A 508 -16.28 -35.34 -3.48
N ASN A 509 -15.07 -35.15 -4.03
CA ASN A 509 -14.77 -34.45 -5.28
C ASN A 509 -15.01 -32.92 -5.25
N GLY A 510 -15.31 -32.34 -4.09
CA GLY A 510 -15.32 -30.89 -3.87
C GLY A 510 -13.92 -30.28 -3.73
N ASP A 511 -13.85 -28.96 -3.59
CA ASP A 511 -12.59 -28.20 -3.51
C ASP A 511 -11.88 -28.28 -2.13
N ARG A 512 -12.44 -29.04 -1.18
CA ARG A 512 -12.05 -29.00 0.24
C ARG A 512 -11.71 -30.39 0.79
N TRP A 513 -11.69 -30.52 2.11
CA TRP A 513 -11.25 -31.72 2.84
C TRP A 513 -12.01 -33.01 2.48
N GLY A 514 -13.25 -32.94 1.97
CA GLY A 514 -13.99 -34.11 1.48
C GLY A 514 -13.27 -34.85 0.34
N SER A 515 -12.39 -34.17 -0.39
CA SER A 515 -11.55 -34.73 -1.47
C SER A 515 -10.17 -35.21 -1.01
N TYR A 516 -9.87 -35.19 0.28
CA TYR A 516 -8.56 -35.60 0.82
C TYR A 516 -8.75 -36.49 2.05
N GLN A 517 -9.58 -37.52 1.90
CA GLN A 517 -10.09 -38.34 3.00
C GLN A 517 -8.99 -39.10 3.72
N THR A 518 -8.00 -39.57 2.97
CA THR A 518 -6.84 -40.29 3.53
C THR A 518 -6.05 -39.39 4.46
N GLU A 519 -5.76 -38.16 4.04
CA GLU A 519 -5.06 -37.17 4.87
C GLU A 519 -5.91 -36.66 6.03
N TRP A 520 -7.21 -36.42 5.81
CA TRP A 520 -8.13 -36.05 6.88
C TRP A 520 -8.15 -37.08 8.01
N ALA A 521 -8.22 -38.38 7.67
CA ALA A 521 -8.13 -39.47 8.63
C ALA A 521 -6.74 -39.52 9.29
N GLU A 522 -5.66 -39.36 8.52
CA GLU A 522 -4.28 -39.34 9.03
C GLU A 522 -4.07 -38.24 10.10
N ILE A 523 -4.58 -37.04 9.86
CA ILE A 523 -4.48 -35.92 10.81
C ILE A 523 -5.37 -36.19 12.02
N ARG A 524 -6.63 -36.59 11.81
CA ARG A 524 -7.58 -36.91 12.89
C ARG A 524 -7.02 -37.98 13.84
N ASP A 525 -6.51 -39.07 13.29
CA ASP A 525 -6.01 -40.21 14.07
C ASP A 525 -4.74 -39.85 14.82
N TRP A 526 -3.85 -39.05 14.21
CA TRP A 526 -2.68 -38.51 14.90
C TRP A 526 -3.07 -37.59 16.06
N VAL A 527 -4.02 -36.67 15.84
CA VAL A 527 -4.54 -35.75 16.87
C VAL A 527 -5.17 -36.52 18.02
N ALA A 528 -6.00 -37.52 17.71
CA ALA A 528 -6.61 -38.40 18.71
C ALA A 528 -5.55 -39.15 19.53
N ALA A 529 -4.46 -39.60 18.89
CA ALA A 529 -3.35 -40.26 19.56
C ALA A 529 -2.53 -39.30 20.46
N GLN A 530 -2.43 -38.01 20.13
CA GLN A 530 -1.78 -37.03 21.00
C GLN A 530 -2.65 -36.64 22.21
N GLY A 531 -3.98 -36.59 22.03
CA GLY A 531 -4.92 -36.23 23.09
C GLY A 531 -4.63 -34.86 23.72
N ALA A 532 -4.61 -34.80 25.05
CA ALA A 532 -4.39 -33.56 25.80
C ALA A 532 -2.98 -32.94 25.61
N ALA A 533 -2.01 -33.68 25.05
CA ALA A 533 -0.64 -33.20 24.89
C ALA A 533 -0.51 -32.00 23.93
N ILE A 534 -1.44 -31.85 22.98
CA ILE A 534 -1.45 -30.73 22.04
C ILE A 534 -2.36 -29.58 22.49
N GLY A 535 -2.93 -29.63 23.70
CA GLY A 535 -3.82 -28.58 24.20
C GLY A 535 -5.13 -28.47 23.40
N LYS A 536 -5.75 -27.28 23.42
CA LYS A 536 -6.98 -26.99 22.67
C LYS A 536 -6.63 -26.41 21.29
N VAL A 537 -7.39 -26.81 20.27
CA VAL A 537 -7.32 -26.26 18.92
C VAL A 537 -8.64 -25.58 18.58
N LEU A 538 -8.58 -24.39 18.00
CA LEU A 538 -9.67 -23.66 17.38
C LEU A 538 -9.27 -23.35 15.94
N VAL A 539 -10.17 -23.55 14.98
CA VAL A 539 -9.95 -23.15 13.59
C VAL A 539 -10.71 -21.87 13.28
N VAL A 540 -10.05 -20.94 12.59
CA VAL A 540 -10.65 -19.79 11.92
C VAL A 540 -10.49 -19.97 10.41
N SER A 541 -11.55 -19.70 9.66
CA SER A 541 -11.50 -19.94 8.22
C SER A 541 -12.47 -19.14 7.36
N GLY A 542 -12.07 -19.05 6.08
CA GLY A 542 -12.74 -18.34 5.01
C GLY A 542 -13.58 -19.24 4.09
N ASP A 543 -13.56 -18.94 2.79
CA ASP A 543 -14.18 -19.63 1.62
C ASP A 543 -15.71 -19.81 1.65
N ARG A 544 -16.30 -20.07 2.81
CA ARG A 544 -17.72 -20.40 2.95
C ARG A 544 -18.66 -19.24 2.65
N HIS A 545 -18.14 -18.02 2.61
CA HIS A 545 -18.87 -16.76 2.43
C HIS A 545 -20.06 -16.61 3.41
N ALA A 546 -19.80 -16.93 4.67
CA ALA A 546 -20.75 -16.81 5.77
C ALA A 546 -20.06 -16.70 7.13
N LEU A 547 -20.80 -16.15 8.09
CA LEU A 547 -20.47 -16.25 9.50
C LEU A 547 -21.04 -17.55 10.04
N TYR A 548 -20.24 -18.33 10.77
CA TYR A 548 -20.71 -19.59 11.35
C TYR A 548 -19.89 -19.95 12.58
N ALA A 549 -20.41 -20.88 13.38
CA ALA A 549 -19.69 -21.48 14.49
C ALA A 549 -20.10 -22.94 14.71
N ASP A 550 -19.09 -23.79 14.88
CA ASP A 550 -19.21 -25.18 15.29
C ASP A 550 -18.27 -25.45 16.47
N ASP A 551 -18.75 -26.16 17.48
CA ASP A 551 -17.98 -26.56 18.67
C ASP A 551 -17.23 -27.89 18.49
N GLY A 552 -17.35 -28.53 17.32
CA GLY A 552 -16.76 -29.83 17.02
C GLY A 552 -17.58 -31.02 17.53
N THR A 553 -18.78 -30.81 18.08
CA THR A 553 -19.67 -31.90 18.54
C THR A 553 -20.74 -32.28 17.50
N GLY A 554 -21.05 -31.39 16.55
CA GLY A 554 -22.23 -31.47 15.67
C GLY A 554 -22.20 -32.45 14.51
N GLY A 555 -21.24 -33.39 14.46
CA GLY A 555 -21.06 -34.26 13.31
C GLY A 555 -21.35 -35.73 13.57
N THR A 556 -22.62 -36.16 13.59
CA THR A 556 -22.93 -37.57 13.27
C THR A 556 -22.43 -37.85 11.84
N GLY A 557 -21.23 -38.41 11.71
CA GLY A 557 -20.56 -38.68 10.41
C GLY A 557 -19.16 -38.08 10.22
N GLY A 558 -18.60 -37.38 11.22
CA GLY A 558 -17.21 -36.88 11.16
C GLY A 558 -17.02 -35.53 10.45
N GLY A 559 -18.00 -34.62 10.57
CA GLY A 559 -18.02 -33.31 9.91
C GLY A 559 -16.91 -32.38 10.38
N THR A 560 -16.87 -31.99 11.66
CA THR A 560 -15.85 -31.13 12.27
C THR A 560 -15.35 -31.83 13.53
N TYR A 561 -14.05 -31.91 13.79
CA TYR A 561 -13.53 -32.52 15.03
C TYR A 561 -12.78 -31.53 15.94
N TRP A 562 -12.62 -30.30 15.48
CA TRP A 562 -12.21 -29.16 16.28
C TRP A 562 -13.29 -28.08 16.18
N PRO A 563 -13.45 -27.25 17.23
CA PRO A 563 -14.19 -26.00 17.11
C PRO A 563 -13.71 -25.21 15.89
N ASN A 564 -14.64 -24.69 15.10
CA ASN A 564 -14.37 -23.93 13.88
C ASN A 564 -15.34 -22.75 13.76
N VAL A 565 -14.82 -21.58 13.39
CA VAL A 565 -15.58 -20.34 13.24
C VAL A 565 -15.23 -19.63 11.94
N GLY A 566 -16.23 -18.96 11.35
CA GLY A 566 -16.11 -18.32 10.03
C GLY A 566 -16.22 -16.80 10.07
N GLY A 567 -15.31 -16.09 9.41
CA GLY A 567 -15.27 -14.63 9.37
C GLY A 567 -15.55 -14.03 8.00
N ALA A 568 -16.04 -14.83 7.03
CA ALA A 568 -16.21 -14.41 5.64
C ALA A 568 -17.66 -14.02 5.32
N ALA A 569 -17.92 -13.21 4.30
CA ALA A 569 -16.98 -12.53 3.42
C ALA A 569 -16.86 -11.04 3.74
N PHE A 570 -15.66 -10.46 3.54
CA PHE A 570 -15.43 -9.02 3.78
C PHE A 570 -16.32 -8.12 2.93
N ASP A 571 -16.54 -8.47 1.67
CA ASP A 571 -17.48 -7.79 0.78
C ASP A 571 -17.85 -8.61 -0.47
N GLN A 572 -17.58 -9.92 -0.49
CA GLN A 572 -18.10 -10.84 -1.52
C GLN A 572 -19.52 -11.34 -1.24
N GLY A 573 -20.14 -11.89 -2.28
CA GLY A 573 -21.49 -12.45 -2.24
C GLY A 573 -21.61 -13.63 -1.29
N SER A 574 -22.68 -13.70 -0.49
CA SER A 574 -22.84 -14.72 0.55
C SER A 574 -23.35 -16.08 0.03
N SER A 575 -23.12 -17.14 0.79
CA SER A 575 -23.61 -18.49 0.47
C SER A 575 -24.61 -19.01 1.50
N GLN A 576 -25.72 -19.61 1.05
CA GLN A 576 -26.69 -20.27 1.93
C GLN A 576 -26.10 -21.54 2.59
N PRO A 577 -26.64 -21.99 3.75
CA PRO A 577 -26.16 -23.21 4.41
C PRO A 577 -26.59 -24.47 3.65
N TYR A 578 -25.69 -25.44 3.51
CA TYR A 578 -26.00 -26.81 3.06
C TYR A 578 -25.73 -27.83 4.17
N GLU A 579 -25.40 -27.34 5.36
CA GLU A 579 -24.84 -28.13 6.43
C GLU A 579 -25.14 -27.47 7.79
N THR A 580 -25.17 -28.29 8.85
CA THR A 580 -25.50 -27.84 10.21
C THR A 580 -24.25 -27.33 10.93
N TRP A 581 -24.44 -26.29 11.76
CA TRP A 581 -23.42 -25.61 12.57
C TRP A 581 -23.95 -25.46 13.99
N THR A 582 -23.25 -26.00 15.00
CA THR A 582 -23.84 -26.14 16.36
C THR A 582 -24.18 -24.81 17.04
N HIS A 583 -23.54 -23.72 16.65
CA HIS A 583 -23.73 -22.39 17.24
C HIS A 583 -24.29 -21.37 16.24
N GLY A 584 -24.78 -21.84 15.09
CA GLY A 584 -25.48 -21.04 14.11
C GLY A 584 -24.67 -20.68 12.87
N TYR A 585 -25.39 -20.13 11.90
CA TYR A 585 -24.92 -19.78 10.56
C TYR A 585 -25.67 -18.53 10.09
N TYR A 586 -24.94 -17.56 9.55
CA TYR A 586 -25.50 -16.32 9.02
C TYR A 586 -24.86 -15.95 7.68
N TYR A 587 -25.72 -15.75 6.68
CA TYR A 587 -25.32 -15.36 5.32
C TYR A 587 -26.11 -14.15 4.80
N GLY A 588 -27.01 -13.57 5.58
CA GLY A 588 -27.88 -12.48 5.11
C GLY A 588 -28.74 -12.91 3.92
N VAL A 589 -28.61 -12.20 2.80
CA VAL A 589 -29.29 -12.52 1.52
C VAL A 589 -28.31 -13.24 0.61
N HIS A 590 -28.68 -14.42 0.11
CA HIS A 590 -27.81 -15.22 -0.75
C HIS A 590 -27.31 -14.42 -1.96
N GLN A 591 -26.01 -14.52 -2.25
CA GLN A 591 -25.28 -13.83 -3.32
C GLN A 591 -25.17 -12.31 -3.18
N ALA A 592 -25.79 -11.70 -2.16
CA ALA A 592 -25.54 -10.31 -1.83
C ALA A 592 -24.25 -10.18 -1.02
N ASN A 593 -23.56 -9.04 -1.15
CA ASN A 593 -22.33 -8.78 -0.41
C ASN A 593 -22.58 -8.84 1.10
N LEU A 594 -21.92 -9.78 1.78
CA LEU A 594 -22.21 -10.05 3.18
C LEU A 594 -21.71 -8.94 4.10
N ARG A 595 -20.53 -8.39 3.78
CA ARG A 595 -19.87 -7.33 4.55
C ARG A 595 -19.72 -7.72 6.01
N ALA A 596 -18.94 -8.76 6.27
CA ALA A 596 -18.77 -9.32 7.60
C ALA A 596 -17.31 -9.67 7.93
N TYR A 597 -17.03 -9.83 9.21
CA TYR A 597 -15.74 -10.26 9.74
C TYR A 597 -15.93 -11.03 11.05
N GLY A 598 -14.94 -11.83 11.41
CA GLY A 598 -14.86 -12.50 12.70
C GLY A 598 -14.04 -11.70 13.71
N TRP A 599 -14.43 -11.81 14.98
CA TRP A 599 -13.71 -11.23 16.12
C TRP A 599 -13.57 -12.25 17.23
N LEU A 600 -12.36 -12.41 17.76
CA LEU A 600 -12.04 -13.24 18.91
C LEU A 600 -11.59 -12.35 20.06
N ASP A 601 -12.23 -12.48 21.21
CA ASP A 601 -11.73 -11.95 22.47
C ASP A 601 -11.13 -13.10 23.27
N ILE A 602 -9.83 -13.02 23.52
CA ILE A 602 -9.04 -14.04 24.22
C ILE A 602 -8.77 -13.50 25.62
N GLU A 603 -9.39 -14.12 26.62
CA GLU A 603 -9.15 -13.84 28.02
C GLU A 603 -8.19 -14.89 28.59
N ASP A 604 -7.05 -14.46 29.12
CA ASP A 604 -6.08 -15.37 29.74
C ASP A 604 -5.78 -14.94 31.18
N SER A 605 -6.35 -15.69 32.13
CA SER A 605 -6.14 -15.47 33.56
C SER A 605 -4.83 -16.07 34.08
N GLY A 606 -4.07 -16.75 33.23
CA GLY A 606 -2.95 -17.62 33.62
C GLY A 606 -3.40 -19.00 34.09
N ALA A 607 -4.58 -19.11 34.70
CA ALA A 607 -5.18 -20.40 35.06
C ALA A 607 -5.91 -21.03 33.87
N SER A 608 -6.69 -20.25 33.13
CA SER A 608 -7.47 -20.70 31.96
C SER A 608 -7.39 -19.68 30.83
N ILE A 609 -7.72 -20.14 29.63
CA ILE A 609 -7.96 -19.25 28.48
C ILE A 609 -9.41 -19.43 28.03
N THR A 610 -10.13 -18.33 27.87
CA THR A 610 -11.47 -18.31 27.28
C THR A 610 -11.41 -17.56 25.96
N VAL A 611 -11.97 -18.15 24.90
CA VAL A 611 -12.06 -17.51 23.58
C VAL A 611 -13.52 -17.25 23.25
N ALA A 612 -13.91 -15.98 23.24
CA ALA A 612 -15.24 -15.56 22.81
C ALA A 612 -15.20 -15.13 21.33
N TYR A 613 -15.86 -15.90 20.47
CA TYR A 613 -16.05 -15.58 19.06
C TYR A 613 -17.33 -14.75 18.85
N SER A 614 -17.22 -13.71 18.03
CA SER A 614 -18.32 -12.92 17.47
C SER A 614 -18.17 -12.81 15.95
N GLY A 615 -19.15 -13.33 15.20
CA GLY A 615 -19.31 -13.07 13.78
C GLY A 615 -20.13 -11.80 13.58
N ILE A 616 -19.58 -10.79 12.93
CA ILE A 616 -20.12 -9.42 12.94
C ILE A 616 -20.40 -8.94 11.52
N THR A 617 -21.56 -8.33 11.32
CA THR A 617 -21.86 -7.60 10.08
C THR A 617 -21.36 -6.16 10.16
N SER A 618 -20.49 -5.75 9.25
CA SER A 618 -19.87 -4.42 9.19
C SER A 618 -20.87 -3.29 8.91
N ALA A 619 -22.00 -3.60 8.29
CA ALA A 619 -23.00 -2.60 7.92
C ALA A 619 -23.73 -1.99 9.14
N ASP A 620 -23.85 -2.75 10.23
CA ASP A 620 -24.61 -2.38 11.43
C ASP A 620 -23.91 -2.74 12.75
N ASP A 621 -22.70 -3.30 12.69
CA ASP A 621 -21.90 -3.77 13.82
C ASP A 621 -22.60 -4.81 14.73
N VAL A 622 -23.60 -5.52 14.19
CA VAL A 622 -24.37 -6.53 14.93
C VAL A 622 -23.63 -7.87 14.96
N VAL A 623 -23.54 -8.47 16.14
CA VAL A 623 -23.11 -9.87 16.31
C VAL A 623 -24.22 -10.80 15.84
N ARG A 624 -23.94 -11.60 14.80
CA ARG A 624 -24.89 -12.51 14.16
C ARG A 624 -24.73 -13.96 14.61
N VAL A 625 -23.50 -14.35 14.95
CA VAL A 625 -23.15 -15.69 15.41
C VAL A 625 -22.15 -15.54 16.56
N SER A 626 -22.26 -16.35 17.59
CA SER A 626 -21.33 -16.31 18.72
C SER A 626 -21.08 -17.71 19.27
N MET A 627 -19.86 -17.94 19.75
CA MET A 627 -19.47 -19.19 20.43
C MET A 627 -18.38 -18.88 21.45
N THR A 628 -18.37 -19.60 22.56
CA THR A 628 -17.29 -19.51 23.55
C THR A 628 -16.56 -20.85 23.63
N VAL A 629 -15.24 -20.81 23.59
CA VAL A 629 -14.38 -21.99 23.75
C VAL A 629 -13.54 -21.82 25.00
N GLU A 630 -13.68 -22.77 25.92
CA GLU A 630 -12.89 -22.83 27.15
C GLU A 630 -11.66 -23.72 26.97
N VAL A 631 -10.52 -23.21 27.44
CA VAL A 631 -9.24 -23.91 27.54
C VAL A 631 -8.91 -24.03 29.03
N PRO A 632 -9.26 -25.16 29.68
CA PRO A 632 -8.95 -25.36 31.08
C PRO A 632 -7.44 -25.38 31.32
N ALA A 633 -7.02 -25.10 32.55
CA ALA A 633 -5.63 -25.23 32.97
C ALA A 633 -5.07 -26.59 32.52
N ALA A 634 -3.88 -26.61 31.93
CA ALA A 634 -3.16 -27.87 31.75
C ALA A 634 -3.05 -28.52 33.14
N ALA A 635 -3.51 -29.77 33.28
CA ALA A 635 -3.34 -30.51 34.52
C ALA A 635 -1.84 -30.50 34.86
N ALA A 636 -1.50 -30.10 36.09
CA ALA A 636 -0.13 -30.21 36.58
C ALA A 636 0.36 -31.63 36.30
N LEU A 637 1.44 -31.78 35.54
CA LEU A 637 2.08 -33.08 35.36
C LEU A 637 2.32 -33.64 36.77
N PRO A 638 1.84 -34.85 37.10
CA PRO A 638 2.11 -35.43 38.41
C PRO A 638 3.64 -35.49 38.56
N ALA A 639 4.15 -34.86 39.61
CA ALA A 639 5.57 -34.80 39.91
C ALA A 639 6.14 -36.22 39.94
N ARG A 640 6.78 -36.66 38.86
CA ARG A 640 7.56 -37.89 38.84
C ARG A 640 8.94 -37.59 39.40
N TRP A 641 9.01 -37.33 40.70
CA TRP A 641 10.26 -37.37 41.47
C TRP A 641 10.00 -38.09 42.79
N GLY A 642 10.32 -39.38 42.77
CA GLY A 642 10.36 -40.26 43.94
C GLY A 642 11.45 -41.31 43.77
N ILE A 643 12.64 -40.91 43.33
CA ILE A 643 13.86 -41.71 43.53
C ILE A 643 14.63 -41.03 44.66
N HIS A 644 14.39 -41.50 45.88
CA HIS A 644 15.33 -41.33 46.98
C HIS A 644 16.57 -42.16 46.66
N LEU A 645 17.69 -41.51 46.38
CA LEU A 645 18.99 -42.13 46.57
C LEU A 645 19.34 -41.99 48.06
N ARG A 646 19.43 -43.13 48.75
CA ARG A 646 20.15 -43.27 50.02
C ARG A 646 21.51 -43.85 49.75
#